data_AF-A0A927I314-F1
#
_entry.id   AF-A0A927I314-F1
#
_cell.length_a   1.000
_cell.length_b   1.000
_cell.length_c   1.000
_cell.angle_alpha   90.00
_cell.angle_beta   90.00
_cell.angle_gamma   90.00
#
_symmetry.space_group_name_H-M   'P 1'
#
loop_
_entity.id
_entity.type
_entity.pdbx_description
1 polymer ?
#
loop_
_entity_poly.entity_id
_entity_poly.type
_entity_poly.pdbx_seq_one_letter_code
_entity_poly.pdbx_strand_id
1 'polypeptide(L)'
;MSRAAQIAWWVEQVEAARRAIDDAGHTRRRPTSGLDEEVRGRRGRVAPLPNAPTAHEIIRGTTITGGRDEERLRFLPTASGGGGGRGGASTPSAAKSAPIAGGGPGGGGGSGEGQGGAVGRARQLAAGYQPAVIKVVSYARGVARATATGQYVQREDVALETHDGRMLADREAVADEIKAWSTNFAKRAESHDVGAVRLTLQGVADTPEGRAILEKAVAAGFEGHRHAYRIDATRDGMLEARVVTAMAGPGKERFRVREERVGAEGRGLTQKRLDMASEARAKERITGATGLAPEAIGIVPRATSHGRDGVTYRLNRLIEKGPAIDDRGKAIANVAETRTAAREWGPTLRSQSSRDTMHLIVSAKAGTDVDALTRAARAFLHDRFTDHKFMFGVHTDKEAAGHIHVHAVVAVKSEAGQKLHPSRDTFSEWRQAYAQHAQAEGLKIVATSARERASSQSYGPKDKAIVDAADRPRPTRAARDRAYATDPANRRLIDNARQRIAVARTNPIRLPMTAQDLKVVNEGVQAWRTVATEQPANPQAKDMLERLLMAQTVGSIVQTIGKRVEQLTKEGPNMAATSEQMAKDLRVMNDAVSRTSDLLDGETKQQFREASSRYLETLANRIDLQRASENGVQQMSRAEVEAIAGANADRLIERASGVQQREEREAATAARLADRAIAAERREEATAGIDPT
;
A
#
# COMPACT_ATOMS: atom_id res chain seq x y z
N MET A 1 31.32 -36.18 -30.01
CA MET A 1 30.90 -36.73 -28.69
C MET A 1 29.79 -37.73 -28.93
N SER A 2 29.70 -38.80 -28.13
CA SER A 2 28.56 -39.72 -28.20
C SER A 2 27.29 -39.08 -27.63
N ARG A 3 26.11 -39.58 -28.03
CA ARG A 3 24.81 -39.10 -27.51
C ARG A 3 24.74 -39.19 -25.97
N ALA A 4 25.33 -40.23 -25.38
CA ALA A 4 25.43 -40.39 -23.93
C ALA A 4 26.34 -39.31 -23.29
N ALA A 5 27.50 -39.00 -23.90
CA ALA A 5 28.38 -37.94 -23.40
C ALA A 5 27.75 -36.54 -23.51
N GLN A 6 26.95 -36.28 -24.56
CA GLN A 6 26.15 -35.06 -24.64
C GLN A 6 25.08 -35.01 -23.54
N ILE A 7 24.33 -36.10 -23.30
CA ILE A 7 23.30 -36.14 -22.25
C ILE A 7 23.93 -35.93 -20.87
N ALA A 8 25.05 -36.58 -20.55
CA ALA A 8 25.75 -36.41 -19.27
C ALA A 8 26.23 -34.96 -19.06
N TRP A 9 26.89 -34.38 -20.07
CA TRP A 9 27.29 -32.96 -20.05
C TRP A 9 26.08 -32.02 -19.89
N TRP A 10 24.95 -32.33 -20.52
CA TRP A 10 23.73 -31.55 -20.42
C TRP A 10 23.06 -31.61 -19.04
N VAL A 11 23.03 -32.78 -18.40
CA VAL A 11 22.54 -32.95 -17.03
C VAL A 11 23.40 -32.12 -16.07
N GLU A 12 24.73 -32.18 -16.20
CA GLU A 12 25.67 -31.38 -15.40
C GLU A 12 25.39 -29.88 -15.51
N GLN A 13 25.14 -29.35 -16.71
CA GLN A 13 24.81 -27.92 -16.91
C GLN A 13 23.44 -27.53 -16.30
N VAL A 14 22.43 -28.41 -16.36
CA VAL A 14 21.12 -28.16 -15.71
C VAL A 14 21.25 -28.20 -14.18
N GLU A 15 22.05 -29.11 -13.64
CA GLU A 15 22.37 -29.14 -12.20
C GLU A 15 23.22 -27.95 -11.74
N ALA A 16 24.11 -27.44 -12.59
CA ALA A 16 24.84 -26.20 -12.31
C ALA A 16 23.89 -24.99 -12.26
N ALA A 17 22.92 -24.91 -13.18
CA ALA A 17 21.88 -23.88 -13.17
C ALA A 17 20.98 -23.99 -11.93
N ARG A 18 20.53 -25.19 -11.55
CA ARG A 18 19.76 -25.43 -10.31
C ARG A 18 20.56 -25.03 -9.06
N ARG A 19 21.84 -25.42 -8.96
CA ARG A 19 22.73 -24.98 -7.86
C ARG A 19 22.88 -23.46 -7.77
N ALA A 20 23.02 -22.76 -8.89
CA ALA A 20 23.07 -21.29 -8.90
C ALA A 20 21.75 -20.63 -8.45
N ILE A 21 20.61 -21.26 -8.76
CA ILE A 21 19.27 -20.83 -8.29
C ILE A 21 19.12 -21.10 -6.79
N ASP A 22 19.59 -22.25 -6.29
CA ASP A 22 19.55 -22.59 -4.87
C ASP A 22 20.49 -21.70 -4.04
N ASP A 23 21.67 -21.33 -4.53
CA ASP A 23 22.55 -20.33 -3.89
C ASP A 23 21.88 -18.95 -3.81
N ALA A 24 21.14 -18.54 -4.85
CA ALA A 24 20.28 -17.36 -4.81
C ALA A 24 19.08 -17.53 -3.83
N GLY A 25 18.65 -18.76 -3.57
CA GLY A 25 17.69 -19.13 -2.53
C GLY A 25 18.27 -19.13 -1.10
N HIS A 26 19.55 -19.49 -0.93
CA HIS A 26 20.25 -19.52 0.35
C HIS A 26 20.69 -18.13 0.80
N THR A 27 21.17 -17.29 -0.12
CA THR A 27 21.45 -15.86 0.14
C THR A 27 20.20 -15.11 0.60
N ARG A 28 19.00 -15.50 0.13
CA ARG A 28 17.69 -15.01 0.62
C ARG A 28 17.44 -15.25 2.12
N ARG A 29 18.18 -16.15 2.78
CA ARG A 29 17.97 -16.58 4.18
C ARG A 29 19.03 -16.07 5.15
N ARG A 30 20.12 -15.44 4.68
CA ARG A 30 21.25 -15.03 5.52
C ARG A 30 21.13 -13.54 5.89
N PRO A 31 21.13 -13.15 7.18
CA PRO A 31 21.28 -11.76 7.57
C PRO A 31 22.64 -11.23 7.10
N THR A 32 22.67 -10.03 6.52
CA THR A 32 23.91 -9.40 6.06
C THR A 32 24.69 -8.79 7.23
N SER A 33 25.66 -9.55 7.75
CA SER A 33 26.68 -9.07 8.69
C SER A 33 28.04 -9.70 8.35
N GLY A 34 29.05 -8.87 8.06
CA GLY A 34 30.46 -9.28 8.12
C GLY A 34 31.24 -9.51 6.81
N LEU A 35 30.74 -9.12 5.62
CA LEU A 35 31.46 -9.38 4.36
C LEU A 35 32.63 -8.41 4.03
N ASP A 36 32.88 -7.38 4.85
CA ASP A 36 33.94 -6.39 4.59
C ASP A 36 35.34 -6.78 5.14
N GLU A 37 35.45 -7.79 6.00
CA GLU A 37 36.75 -8.22 6.56
C GLU A 37 37.45 -9.33 5.77
N GLU A 38 36.71 -10.25 5.15
CA GLU A 38 37.28 -11.50 4.59
C GLU A 38 38.08 -11.30 3.29
N VAL A 39 37.92 -10.16 2.60
CA VAL A 39 38.59 -9.87 1.31
C VAL A 39 40.01 -9.31 1.49
N ARG A 40 40.38 -8.81 2.68
CA ARG A 40 41.71 -8.20 2.93
C ARG A 40 42.86 -9.21 3.08
N GLY A 41 42.58 -10.51 3.23
CA GLY A 41 43.60 -11.52 3.56
C GLY A 41 44.47 -12.04 2.42
N ARG A 42 44.21 -11.73 1.14
CA ARG A 42 44.90 -12.36 -0.01
C ARG A 42 45.21 -11.43 -1.19
N ARG A 43 46.10 -10.45 -1.02
CA ARG A 43 46.94 -9.90 -2.11
C ARG A 43 48.34 -9.56 -1.60
N GLY A 44 49.37 -9.94 -2.37
CA GLY A 44 50.78 -9.69 -2.05
C GLY A 44 51.14 -8.20 -2.12
N ARG A 45 52.18 -7.79 -1.37
CA ARG A 45 52.63 -6.39 -1.30
C ARG A 45 53.25 -5.92 -2.62
N VAL A 46 52.69 -4.86 -3.20
CA VAL A 46 53.37 -3.92 -4.09
C VAL A 46 53.07 -2.51 -3.57
N ALA A 47 54.05 -1.61 -3.59
CA ALA A 47 53.90 -0.28 -3.02
C ALA A 47 52.85 0.56 -3.78
N PRO A 48 52.02 1.36 -3.08
CA PRO A 48 50.96 2.14 -3.73
C PRO A 48 51.50 3.42 -4.38
N LEU A 49 51.11 3.66 -5.63
CA LEU A 49 51.10 4.99 -6.23
C LEU A 49 49.88 5.78 -5.69
N PRO A 50 49.90 7.13 -5.70
CA PRO A 50 48.82 7.93 -5.14
C PRO A 50 47.51 7.70 -5.88
N ASN A 51 46.51 7.17 -5.17
CA ASN A 51 45.19 6.90 -5.73
C ASN A 51 44.46 8.20 -6.07
N ALA A 52 44.16 8.41 -7.34
CA ALA A 52 42.94 9.14 -7.70
C ALA A 52 41.72 8.32 -7.22
N PRO A 53 40.68 8.95 -6.65
CA PRO A 53 39.50 8.23 -6.16
C PRO A 53 38.81 7.48 -7.30
N THR A 54 38.30 6.30 -6.99
CA THR A 54 37.57 5.49 -7.99
C THR A 54 36.20 6.08 -8.28
N ALA A 55 35.64 5.85 -9.48
CA ALA A 55 34.32 6.38 -9.86
C ALA A 55 33.21 6.04 -8.83
N HIS A 56 33.34 4.87 -8.18
CA HIS A 56 32.48 4.41 -7.08
C HIS A 56 32.43 5.31 -5.84
N GLU A 57 33.44 6.14 -5.59
CA GLU A 57 33.46 7.10 -4.47
C GLU A 57 32.73 8.39 -4.83
N ILE A 58 32.74 8.79 -6.11
CA ILE A 58 32.05 9.99 -6.62
C ILE A 58 30.53 9.74 -6.71
N ILE A 59 30.12 8.54 -7.16
CA ILE A 59 28.70 8.13 -7.27
C ILE A 59 27.98 8.12 -5.90
N ARG A 60 28.71 8.10 -4.78
CA ARG A 60 28.15 8.18 -3.41
C ARG A 60 27.83 9.61 -2.94
N GLY A 61 27.93 10.61 -3.83
CA GLY A 61 27.51 11.99 -3.59
C GLY A 61 26.09 12.12 -3.03
N THR A 62 26.01 12.54 -1.76
CA THR A 62 24.83 12.86 -0.94
C THR A 62 23.45 12.84 -1.64
N THR A 63 22.60 11.90 -1.25
CA THR A 63 21.15 12.01 -1.47
C THR A 63 20.57 13.19 -0.68
N ILE A 64 19.43 13.74 -1.13
CA ILE A 64 18.77 14.93 -0.57
C ILE A 64 18.40 14.79 0.93
N THR A 65 18.43 13.59 1.50
CA THR A 65 18.20 13.35 2.94
C THR A 65 19.48 13.02 3.69
N GLY A 66 20.53 13.83 3.50
CA GLY A 66 21.74 13.77 4.32
C GLY A 66 21.44 14.16 5.76
N GLY A 67 21.20 13.18 6.64
CA GLY A 67 20.94 13.41 8.06
C GLY A 67 19.73 12.68 8.64
N ARG A 68 19.58 12.72 9.96
CA ARG A 68 18.49 12.06 10.70
C ARG A 68 17.28 13.02 10.81
N ASP A 69 16.23 12.75 10.04
CA ASP A 69 14.93 13.48 10.04
C ASP A 69 14.16 13.33 11.38
N GLU A 70 14.46 14.12 12.41
CA GLU A 70 13.86 13.96 13.74
C GLU A 70 12.39 14.40 13.87
N GLU A 71 11.81 15.04 12.84
CA GLU A 71 10.41 15.49 12.90
C GLU A 71 9.43 14.30 13.08
N ARG A 72 9.78 13.16 12.48
CA ARG A 72 8.96 11.95 12.44
C ARG A 72 8.88 11.15 13.75
N LEU A 73 9.51 11.64 14.82
CA LEU A 73 9.42 11.05 16.16
C LEU A 73 8.23 11.56 16.98
N ARG A 74 7.65 12.72 16.61
CA ARG A 74 6.61 13.43 17.38
C ARG A 74 5.20 12.96 16.97
N PHE A 75 4.34 12.69 17.94
CA PHE A 75 2.94 12.26 17.75
C PHE A 75 1.97 13.39 18.09
N LEU A 76 0.89 13.54 17.32
CA LEU A 76 -0.23 14.43 17.66
C LEU A 76 -0.83 14.05 19.02
N PRO A 77 -0.99 14.98 19.98
CA PRO A 77 -1.67 14.71 21.25
C PRO A 77 -3.09 14.17 21.07
N THR A 78 -3.55 13.39 22.05
CA THR A 78 -4.96 12.96 22.16
C THR A 78 -5.72 13.97 23.01
N ALA A 79 -6.60 14.77 22.39
CA ALA A 79 -7.36 15.80 23.08
C ALA A 79 -8.52 15.21 23.92
N SER A 80 -8.56 15.57 25.20
CA SER A 80 -9.72 15.45 26.10
C SER A 80 -10.66 16.65 25.91
N GLY A 81 -11.97 16.48 26.11
CA GLY A 81 -12.98 17.48 25.73
C GLY A 81 -13.69 18.20 26.90
N GLY A 82 -14.16 19.42 26.57
CA GLY A 82 -14.95 20.39 27.36
C GLY A 82 -14.67 21.79 26.73
N GLY A 83 -15.59 22.74 26.49
CA GLY A 83 -16.95 22.99 26.98
C GLY A 83 -16.92 24.14 28.02
N GLY A 84 -17.52 25.33 27.83
CA GLY A 84 -18.20 25.95 26.68
C GLY A 84 -18.89 27.30 27.05
N GLY A 85 -19.22 28.16 26.06
CA GLY A 85 -19.96 29.44 26.22
C GLY A 85 -19.09 30.70 26.47
N ARG A 86 -19.54 31.95 26.22
CA ARG A 86 -20.78 32.46 25.56
C ARG A 86 -20.68 34.00 25.31
N GLY A 87 -21.09 34.50 24.13
CA GLY A 87 -21.37 35.94 23.81
C GLY A 87 -20.15 36.84 23.49
N GLY A 88 -20.23 37.90 22.67
CA GLY A 88 -21.31 38.37 21.77
C GLY A 88 -21.08 39.80 21.22
N ALA A 89 -21.56 40.09 20.00
CA ALA A 89 -21.59 41.43 19.29
C ALA A 89 -20.22 42.06 18.91
N SER A 90 -20.06 42.89 17.85
CA SER A 90 -20.85 43.19 16.63
C SER A 90 -20.07 44.11 15.64
N THR A 91 -20.01 43.77 14.34
CA THR A 91 -20.09 44.61 13.08
C THR A 91 -19.57 46.08 12.98
N PRO A 92 -19.36 46.68 11.76
CA PRO A 92 -19.12 46.13 10.40
C PRO A 92 -18.09 46.92 9.50
N SER A 93 -17.85 46.40 8.27
CA SER A 93 -17.39 47.15 7.05
C SER A 93 -15.99 47.81 7.09
N ALA A 94 -15.22 47.99 5.99
CA ALA A 94 -15.32 47.64 4.57
C ALA A 94 -13.87 47.52 3.98
N ALA A 95 -13.57 47.28 2.71
CA ALA A 95 -14.39 47.22 1.49
C ALA A 95 -13.89 46.20 0.44
N LYS A 96 -14.66 46.08 -0.65
CA LYS A 96 -14.50 45.23 -1.84
C LYS A 96 -13.38 45.71 -2.80
N SER A 97 -12.61 44.77 -3.35
CA SER A 97 -12.00 44.85 -4.68
C SER A 97 -12.32 43.58 -5.46
N ALA A 98 -12.70 43.70 -6.73
CA ALA A 98 -13.28 42.62 -7.53
C ALA A 98 -12.23 41.69 -8.18
N PRO A 99 -12.56 40.42 -8.47
CA PRO A 99 -11.63 39.44 -9.00
C PRO A 99 -11.47 39.51 -10.52
N ILE A 100 -10.30 39.11 -11.01
CA ILE A 100 -10.06 38.84 -12.44
C ILE A 100 -10.39 37.36 -12.70
N ALA A 101 -11.30 37.11 -13.65
CA ALA A 101 -11.62 35.76 -14.15
C ALA A 101 -10.36 35.11 -14.77
N GLY A 102 -10.15 33.80 -14.73
CA GLY A 102 -11.13 32.71 -14.64
C GLY A 102 -11.13 31.96 -15.97
N GLY A 103 -10.49 30.79 -16.02
CA GLY A 103 -10.28 30.06 -17.27
C GLY A 103 -9.69 28.65 -17.09
N GLY A 104 -10.56 27.67 -16.85
CA GLY A 104 -10.33 26.31 -17.39
C GLY A 104 -10.64 26.30 -18.91
N PRO A 105 -10.46 25.18 -19.64
CA PRO A 105 -10.65 23.81 -19.15
C PRO A 105 -9.58 22.81 -19.65
N GLY A 106 -9.83 21.49 -19.50
CA GLY A 106 -9.20 20.48 -20.36
C GLY A 106 -8.71 19.22 -19.64
N GLY A 107 -9.55 18.19 -19.60
CA GLY A 107 -9.10 16.85 -19.20
C GLY A 107 -8.27 16.20 -20.32
N GLY A 108 -6.99 15.95 -20.06
CA GLY A 108 -6.10 15.24 -20.96
C GLY A 108 -4.78 14.93 -20.26
N GLY A 109 -4.21 13.75 -20.48
CA GLY A 109 -2.91 13.34 -19.94
C GLY A 109 -1.76 14.08 -20.61
N GLY A 110 -1.67 15.40 -20.42
CA GLY A 110 -0.72 16.29 -21.07
C GLY A 110 0.69 16.16 -20.52
N SER A 111 1.61 15.70 -21.37
CA SER A 111 3.02 15.53 -21.05
C SER A 111 3.77 16.87 -20.99
N GLY A 112 3.73 17.57 -19.85
CA GLY A 112 4.80 18.46 -19.39
C GLY A 112 5.27 19.57 -20.34
N GLU A 113 4.37 20.15 -21.15
CA GLU A 113 4.71 21.18 -22.15
C GLU A 113 5.25 22.48 -21.52
N GLY A 114 4.86 22.79 -20.28
CA GLY A 114 5.32 23.99 -19.56
C GLY A 114 6.75 23.97 -18.98
N GLN A 115 7.57 22.94 -19.23
CA GLN A 115 8.96 22.83 -18.70
C GLN A 115 9.98 22.29 -19.73
N GLY A 116 9.80 22.57 -21.03
CA GLY A 116 10.81 22.27 -22.07
C GLY A 116 11.08 20.77 -22.30
N GLY A 117 10.12 19.90 -22.00
CA GLY A 117 10.25 18.45 -22.18
C GLY A 117 11.34 17.80 -21.30
N ALA A 118 11.75 16.58 -21.67
CA ALA A 118 12.77 15.85 -20.92
C ALA A 118 14.15 16.55 -20.94
N VAL A 119 14.51 17.17 -22.06
CA VAL A 119 15.78 17.91 -22.22
C VAL A 119 15.81 19.15 -21.33
N GLY A 120 14.73 19.94 -21.29
CA GLY A 120 14.61 21.11 -20.40
C GLY A 120 14.80 20.74 -18.94
N ARG A 121 14.13 19.69 -18.47
CA ARG A 121 14.30 19.17 -17.10
C ARG A 121 15.71 18.65 -16.83
N ALA A 122 16.36 17.98 -17.80
CA ALA A 122 17.75 17.54 -17.67
C ALA A 122 18.72 18.74 -17.52
N ARG A 123 18.56 19.79 -18.34
CA ARG A 123 19.34 21.03 -18.23
C ARG A 123 19.13 21.74 -16.89
N GLN A 124 17.88 21.84 -16.42
CA GLN A 124 17.58 22.41 -15.10
C GLN A 124 18.25 21.62 -13.97
N LEU A 125 18.15 20.29 -13.98
CA LEU A 125 18.82 19.42 -13.01
C LEU A 125 20.34 19.61 -13.06
N ALA A 126 20.95 19.67 -14.25
CA ALA A 126 22.39 19.91 -14.44
C ALA A 126 22.85 21.31 -13.98
N ALA A 127 21.95 22.30 -13.98
CA ALA A 127 22.15 23.66 -13.43
C ALA A 127 21.92 23.76 -11.91
N GLY A 128 21.80 22.61 -11.23
CA GLY A 128 21.67 22.50 -9.78
C GLY A 128 20.24 22.55 -9.24
N TYR A 129 19.20 22.44 -10.09
CA TYR A 129 17.82 22.49 -9.61
C TYR A 129 17.48 21.26 -8.76
N GLN A 130 16.73 21.48 -7.68
CA GLN A 130 16.25 20.42 -6.78
C GLN A 130 14.88 19.88 -7.24
N PRO A 131 14.60 18.58 -7.06
CA PRO A 131 13.27 18.02 -7.32
C PRO A 131 12.18 18.65 -6.43
N ALA A 132 11.04 18.98 -7.03
CA ALA A 132 9.83 19.39 -6.32
C ALA A 132 9.28 18.25 -5.43
N VAL A 133 9.22 18.47 -4.11
CA VAL A 133 8.74 17.48 -3.14
C VAL A 133 7.44 17.94 -2.49
N ILE A 134 6.38 17.15 -2.69
CA ILE A 134 5.06 17.34 -2.08
C ILE A 134 4.60 16.02 -1.46
N LYS A 135 4.03 16.07 -0.26
CA LYS A 135 3.56 14.91 0.53
C LYS A 135 2.24 15.24 1.21
N VAL A 136 1.30 14.29 1.25
CA VAL A 136 0.20 14.33 2.24
C VAL A 136 0.60 13.43 3.40
N VAL A 137 0.63 13.99 4.61
CA VAL A 137 1.14 13.29 5.81
C VAL A 137 0.01 12.71 6.64
N SER A 138 -1.11 13.41 6.76
CA SER A 138 -2.28 12.95 7.51
C SER A 138 -3.58 13.54 6.96
N TYR A 139 -4.69 12.98 7.41
CA TYR A 139 -6.01 13.58 7.32
C TYR A 139 -6.60 13.64 8.73
N ALA A 140 -7.42 14.65 9.00
CA ALA A 140 -8.15 14.77 10.26
C ALA A 140 -9.66 14.75 10.04
N ARG A 141 -10.38 14.42 11.11
CA ARG A 141 -11.85 14.37 11.19
C ARG A 141 -12.32 15.23 12.36
N GLY A 142 -13.31 16.08 12.12
CA GLY A 142 -13.92 16.95 13.14
C GLY A 142 -12.99 18.04 13.68
N VAL A 143 -13.59 19.00 14.37
CA VAL A 143 -12.91 20.20 14.91
C VAL A 143 -11.70 19.86 15.76
N ALA A 144 -11.83 18.93 16.72
CA ALA A 144 -10.77 18.63 17.68
C ALA A 144 -9.47 18.11 17.02
N ARG A 145 -9.54 17.20 16.04
CA ARG A 145 -8.34 16.68 15.38
C ARG A 145 -7.80 17.63 14.31
N ALA A 146 -8.67 18.38 13.63
CA ALA A 146 -8.23 19.41 12.70
C ALA A 146 -7.52 20.56 13.44
N THR A 147 -8.03 20.99 14.59
CA THR A 147 -7.42 22.00 15.49
C THR A 147 -6.06 21.52 15.98
N ALA A 148 -5.97 20.28 16.49
CA ALA A 148 -4.68 19.69 16.91
C ALA A 148 -3.66 19.59 15.77
N THR A 149 -4.11 19.52 14.51
CA THR A 149 -3.24 19.54 13.32
C THR A 149 -2.78 20.97 13.01
N GLY A 150 -3.68 21.95 13.03
CA GLY A 150 -3.32 23.37 12.86
C GLY A 150 -2.35 23.86 13.95
N GLN A 151 -2.64 23.60 15.22
CA GLN A 151 -1.78 23.97 16.35
C GLN A 151 -0.44 23.22 16.37
N TYR A 152 -0.34 22.05 15.73
CA TYR A 152 0.94 21.37 15.49
C TYR A 152 1.77 22.07 14.40
N VAL A 153 1.11 22.64 13.39
CA VAL A 153 1.74 23.42 12.32
C VAL A 153 2.15 24.82 12.79
N GLN A 154 1.42 25.40 13.75
CA GLN A 154 1.79 26.65 14.45
C GLN A 154 2.82 26.44 15.59
N ARG A 155 3.52 25.30 15.65
CA ARG A 155 4.58 25.11 16.65
C ARG A 155 5.72 26.09 16.39
N GLU A 156 6.51 26.37 17.43
CA GLU A 156 7.76 27.14 17.32
C GLU A 156 7.47 28.57 16.77
N ASP A 157 6.31 29.12 17.19
CA ASP A 157 5.80 30.47 16.95
C ASP A 157 5.69 30.91 15.47
N VAL A 158 5.61 29.93 14.57
CA VAL A 158 5.31 30.13 13.15
C VAL A 158 3.85 30.59 12.98
N ALA A 159 3.65 31.87 12.67
CA ALA A 159 2.34 32.42 12.33
C ALA A 159 1.76 31.71 11.09
N LEU A 160 0.47 31.37 11.13
CA LEU A 160 -0.18 30.68 10.01
C LEU A 160 -0.97 31.64 9.15
N GLU A 161 -0.71 31.63 7.85
CA GLU A 161 -1.46 32.42 6.88
C GLU A 161 -2.67 31.64 6.37
N THR A 162 -3.85 32.26 6.34
CA THR A 162 -5.08 31.68 5.76
C THR A 162 -5.19 31.93 4.25
N HIS A 163 -6.09 31.18 3.60
CA HIS A 163 -6.50 31.37 2.19
C HIS A 163 -6.99 32.78 1.81
N ASP A 164 -7.27 33.65 2.78
CA ASP A 164 -7.66 35.05 2.60
C ASP A 164 -6.60 36.03 3.11
N GLY A 165 -5.37 35.57 3.35
CA GLY A 165 -4.20 36.38 3.70
C GLY A 165 -4.14 36.87 5.15
N ARG A 166 -5.02 36.40 6.04
CA ARG A 166 -4.95 36.72 7.48
C ARG A 166 -3.86 35.89 8.14
N MET A 167 -3.11 36.52 9.05
CA MET A 167 -2.12 35.84 9.90
C MET A 167 -2.76 35.44 11.23
N LEU A 168 -2.71 34.15 11.55
CA LEU A 168 -3.15 33.56 12.82
C LEU A 168 -1.95 33.49 13.77
N ALA A 169 -1.91 34.44 14.72
CA ALA A 169 -0.77 34.62 15.63
C ALA A 169 -0.72 33.58 16.77
N ASP A 170 -1.88 33.06 17.20
CA ASP A 170 -1.98 32.18 18.38
C ASP A 170 -2.87 30.94 18.15
N ARG A 171 -2.86 30.04 19.14
CA ARG A 171 -3.54 28.73 19.09
C ARG A 171 -5.06 28.83 19.16
N GLU A 172 -5.61 29.93 19.66
CA GLU A 172 -7.05 30.17 19.77
C GLU A 172 -7.59 30.64 18.41
N ALA A 173 -6.90 31.57 17.74
CA ALA A 173 -7.19 31.98 16.37
C ALA A 173 -7.21 30.78 15.39
N VAL A 174 -6.29 29.83 15.54
CA VAL A 174 -6.28 28.57 14.77
C VAL A 174 -7.49 27.67 15.11
N ALA A 175 -7.89 27.60 16.39
CA ALA A 175 -9.05 26.81 16.80
C ALA A 175 -10.37 27.41 16.27
N ASP A 176 -10.51 28.74 16.29
CA ASP A 176 -11.70 29.42 15.77
C ASP A 176 -11.80 29.37 14.25
N GLU A 177 -10.68 29.49 13.51
CA GLU A 177 -10.66 29.29 12.05
C GLU A 177 -11.12 27.87 11.68
N ILE A 178 -10.58 26.83 12.34
CA ILE A 178 -11.01 25.44 12.12
C ILE A 178 -12.49 25.21 12.52
N LYS A 179 -12.96 25.88 13.56
CA LYS A 179 -14.37 25.86 14.00
C LYS A 179 -15.28 26.54 12.98
N ALA A 180 -14.85 27.61 12.31
CA ALA A 180 -15.58 28.20 11.19
C ALA A 180 -15.70 27.24 10.00
N TRP A 181 -14.63 26.50 9.69
CA TRP A 181 -14.64 25.48 8.62
C TRP A 181 -15.58 24.29 8.93
N SER A 182 -15.88 24.06 10.20
CA SER A 182 -16.63 22.88 10.66
C SER A 182 -18.05 22.76 10.10
N THR A 183 -18.64 23.87 9.66
CA THR A 183 -19.91 23.94 8.93
C THR A 183 -19.94 23.02 7.69
N ASN A 184 -18.80 22.90 7.01
CA ASN A 184 -18.60 22.08 5.82
C ASN A 184 -18.04 20.68 6.10
N PHE A 185 -17.69 20.36 7.35
CA PHE A 185 -17.21 19.02 7.73
C PHE A 185 -18.32 17.96 7.58
N ALA A 186 -17.92 16.70 7.46
CA ALA A 186 -18.85 15.61 7.22
C ALA A 186 -19.76 15.36 8.44
N LYS A 187 -21.03 15.76 8.30
CA LYS A 187 -22.11 15.51 9.28
C LYS A 187 -22.41 14.01 9.51
N ARG A 188 -21.84 13.10 8.71
CA ARG A 188 -21.97 11.65 8.91
C ARG A 188 -21.08 11.20 10.08
N ALA A 189 -21.66 10.48 11.04
CA ALA A 189 -20.91 9.76 12.05
C ALA A 189 -19.93 8.76 11.43
N GLU A 190 -18.89 8.37 12.17
CA GLU A 190 -17.99 7.29 11.74
C GLU A 190 -18.76 5.99 11.45
N SER A 191 -18.20 5.15 10.58
CA SER A 191 -18.80 3.84 10.37
C SER A 191 -18.76 3.05 11.68
N HIS A 192 -19.95 2.77 12.23
CA HIS A 192 -20.16 1.74 13.24
C HIS A 192 -19.83 0.39 12.60
N ASP A 193 -18.55 0.05 12.57
CA ASP A 193 -17.98 -1.13 11.90
C ASP A 193 -17.43 -2.16 12.89
N VAL A 194 -17.36 -1.82 14.17
CA VAL A 194 -17.16 -2.73 15.30
C VAL A 194 -18.34 -2.55 16.26
N GLY A 195 -18.77 -3.62 16.93
CA GLY A 195 -19.61 -3.47 18.11
C GLY A 195 -19.55 -4.62 19.09
N ALA A 196 -19.91 -4.31 20.33
CA ALA A 196 -20.15 -5.26 21.39
C ALA A 196 -21.63 -5.66 21.39
N VAL A 197 -21.89 -6.97 21.37
CA VAL A 197 -23.20 -7.61 21.40
C VAL A 197 -23.22 -8.57 22.58
N ARG A 198 -24.35 -8.64 23.27
CA ARG A 198 -24.66 -9.70 24.23
C ARG A 198 -25.57 -10.72 23.55
N LEU A 199 -25.18 -11.98 23.60
CA LEU A 199 -26.00 -13.13 23.20
C LEU A 199 -26.39 -13.90 24.46
N THR A 200 -27.67 -14.24 24.58
CA THR A 200 -28.23 -15.05 25.67
C THR A 200 -29.17 -16.10 25.08
N LEU A 201 -29.14 -17.31 25.64
CA LEU A 201 -30.03 -18.41 25.23
C LEU A 201 -30.90 -18.79 26.43
N GLN A 202 -32.23 -18.70 26.28
CA GLN A 202 -33.15 -19.14 27.32
C GLN A 202 -33.14 -20.68 27.42
N GLY A 203 -33.24 -21.20 28.66
CA GLY A 203 -33.22 -22.63 28.92
C GLY A 203 -31.83 -23.29 28.90
N VAL A 204 -30.74 -22.53 28.68
CA VAL A 204 -29.37 -23.05 28.68
C VAL A 204 -28.67 -22.75 30.01
N ALA A 205 -28.43 -23.80 30.80
CA ALA A 205 -27.76 -23.73 32.10
C ALA A 205 -26.23 -23.66 31.99
N ASP A 206 -25.54 -23.27 33.07
CA ASP A 206 -24.08 -23.31 33.17
C ASP A 206 -23.56 -24.75 33.39
N THR A 207 -23.56 -25.54 32.31
CA THR A 207 -22.91 -26.86 32.23
C THR A 207 -21.90 -26.86 31.06
N PRO A 208 -20.98 -27.84 30.97
CA PRO A 208 -20.09 -27.98 29.81
C PRO A 208 -20.85 -28.03 28.48
N GLU A 209 -21.99 -28.73 28.45
CA GLU A 209 -22.88 -28.85 27.29
C GLU A 209 -23.56 -27.51 26.98
N GLY A 210 -24.06 -26.81 28.00
CA GLY A 210 -24.66 -25.48 27.84
C GLY A 210 -23.66 -24.43 27.33
N ARG A 211 -22.41 -24.49 27.80
CA ARG A 211 -21.30 -23.68 27.27
C ARG A 211 -21.03 -24.02 25.80
N ALA A 212 -20.91 -25.30 25.44
CA ALA A 212 -20.71 -25.73 24.06
C ALA A 212 -21.86 -25.31 23.11
N ILE A 213 -23.12 -25.36 23.57
CA ILE A 213 -24.29 -24.85 22.82
C ILE A 213 -24.14 -23.34 22.57
N LEU A 214 -23.72 -22.58 23.58
CA LEU A 214 -23.52 -21.14 23.46
C LEU A 214 -22.32 -20.77 22.57
N GLU A 215 -21.22 -21.52 22.60
CA GLU A 215 -20.11 -21.38 21.65
C GLU A 215 -20.57 -21.64 20.21
N LYS A 216 -21.34 -22.71 19.99
CA LYS A 216 -21.94 -23.04 18.69
C LYS A 216 -22.88 -21.93 18.21
N ALA A 217 -23.66 -21.33 19.10
CA ALA A 217 -24.51 -20.18 18.80
C ALA A 217 -23.70 -18.93 18.42
N VAL A 218 -22.59 -18.63 19.11
CA VAL A 218 -21.71 -17.51 18.71
C VAL A 218 -21.12 -17.76 17.32
N ALA A 219 -20.55 -18.95 17.09
CA ALA A 219 -19.93 -19.30 15.81
C ALA A 219 -20.91 -19.18 14.63
N ALA A 220 -22.15 -19.67 14.79
CA ALA A 220 -23.18 -19.60 13.76
C ALA A 220 -23.75 -18.17 13.59
N GLY A 221 -24.11 -17.50 14.69
CA GLY A 221 -24.75 -16.18 14.64
C GLY A 221 -23.87 -15.07 14.07
N PHE A 222 -22.54 -15.21 14.18
CA PHE A 222 -21.54 -14.28 13.65
C PHE A 222 -20.69 -14.89 12.52
N GLU A 223 -21.18 -15.95 11.86
CA GLU A 223 -20.48 -16.63 10.77
C GLU A 223 -20.10 -15.64 9.64
N GLY A 224 -18.83 -15.71 9.19
CA GLY A 224 -18.28 -14.82 8.16
C GLY A 224 -17.94 -13.40 8.64
N HIS A 225 -18.26 -13.06 9.89
CA HIS A 225 -17.81 -11.84 10.56
C HIS A 225 -16.62 -12.15 11.47
N ARG A 226 -15.56 -11.34 11.44
CA ARG A 226 -14.48 -11.42 12.44
C ARG A 226 -15.06 -11.11 13.82
N HIS A 227 -14.84 -11.98 14.78
CA HIS A 227 -15.40 -11.82 16.12
C HIS A 227 -14.49 -12.40 17.20
N ALA A 228 -14.71 -11.98 18.44
CA ALA A 228 -14.14 -12.61 19.61
C ALA A 228 -15.15 -12.53 20.75
N TYR A 229 -15.21 -13.56 21.58
CA TYR A 229 -16.22 -13.70 22.61
C TYR A 229 -15.65 -14.19 23.94
N ARG A 230 -16.40 -13.96 25.00
CA ARG A 230 -16.25 -14.66 26.28
C ARG A 230 -17.62 -15.07 26.80
N ILE A 231 -17.70 -16.25 27.39
CA ILE A 231 -18.90 -16.75 28.07
C ILE A 231 -18.78 -16.46 29.58
N ASP A 232 -19.73 -15.68 30.09
CA ASP A 232 -19.86 -15.33 31.50
C ASP A 232 -21.08 -16.06 32.10
N ALA A 233 -20.93 -16.57 33.32
CA ALA A 233 -22.07 -16.96 34.14
C ALA A 233 -22.77 -15.70 34.69
N THR A 234 -24.08 -15.62 34.56
CA THR A 234 -24.89 -14.56 35.18
C THR A 234 -25.18 -14.89 36.64
N ARG A 235 -25.64 -13.90 37.41
CA ARG A 235 -26.00 -14.08 38.83
C ARG A 235 -27.18 -15.05 39.02
N ASP A 236 -27.97 -15.25 37.98
CA ASP A 236 -29.20 -16.05 37.99
C ASP A 236 -28.95 -17.48 37.46
N GLY A 237 -27.68 -17.90 37.34
CA GLY A 237 -27.28 -19.25 36.89
C GLY A 237 -27.35 -19.49 35.37
N MET A 238 -27.83 -18.52 34.59
CA MET A 238 -27.85 -18.58 33.12
C MET A 238 -26.51 -18.13 32.51
N LEU A 239 -26.20 -18.57 31.29
CA LEU A 239 -25.03 -18.14 30.54
C LEU A 239 -25.29 -16.90 29.66
N GLU A 240 -24.36 -15.94 29.62
CA GLU A 240 -24.30 -14.89 28.59
C GLU A 240 -22.99 -14.95 27.79
N ALA A 241 -23.05 -14.82 26.47
CA ALA A 241 -21.89 -14.61 25.62
C ALA A 241 -21.74 -13.11 25.33
N ARG A 242 -20.58 -12.55 25.69
CA ARG A 242 -20.18 -11.19 25.33
C ARG A 242 -19.32 -11.25 24.08
N VAL A 243 -19.87 -10.82 22.95
CA VAL A 243 -19.23 -10.88 21.64
C VAL A 243 -18.81 -9.48 21.21
N VAL A 244 -17.57 -9.31 20.79
CA VAL A 244 -17.12 -8.17 19.97
C VAL A 244 -17.05 -8.66 18.55
N THR A 245 -17.66 -7.95 17.60
CA THR A 245 -17.75 -8.37 16.19
C THR A 245 -17.51 -7.22 15.23
N ALA A 246 -16.93 -7.54 14.07
CA ALA A 246 -16.90 -6.69 12.89
C ALA A 246 -18.29 -6.66 12.25
N MET A 247 -18.88 -5.47 12.10
CA MET A 247 -20.23 -5.32 11.55
C MET A 247 -20.31 -5.67 10.07
N ALA A 248 -19.19 -5.67 9.33
CA ALA A 248 -19.13 -6.10 7.94
C ALA A 248 -18.84 -7.60 7.84
N GLY A 249 -19.63 -8.30 7.02
CA GLY A 249 -19.54 -9.75 6.81
C GLY A 249 -19.16 -10.13 5.37
N PRO A 250 -19.48 -11.36 4.94
CA PRO A 250 -19.20 -11.83 3.58
C PRO A 250 -20.04 -11.10 2.53
N GLY A 251 -19.52 -11.00 1.30
CA GLY A 251 -20.23 -10.34 0.20
C GLY A 251 -20.64 -8.90 0.52
N LYS A 252 -21.96 -8.64 0.55
CA LYS A 252 -22.56 -7.33 0.90
C LYS A 252 -23.20 -7.30 2.30
N GLU A 253 -23.07 -8.36 3.10
CA GLU A 253 -23.69 -8.46 4.42
C GLU A 253 -23.09 -7.44 5.41
N ARG A 254 -23.96 -6.80 6.19
CA ARG A 254 -23.54 -5.84 7.21
C ARG A 254 -24.58 -5.71 8.31
N PHE A 255 -24.20 -6.06 9.54
CA PHE A 255 -24.99 -5.78 10.73
C PHE A 255 -25.20 -4.28 10.91
N ARG A 256 -26.41 -3.88 11.27
CA ARG A 256 -26.78 -2.48 11.53
C ARG A 256 -27.47 -2.40 12.88
N VAL A 257 -27.10 -1.38 13.66
CA VAL A 257 -27.75 -1.08 14.94
C VAL A 257 -28.71 0.09 14.74
N ARG A 258 -29.94 -0.04 15.22
CA ARG A 258 -30.93 1.04 15.34
C ARG A 258 -31.19 1.35 16.80
N GLU A 259 -31.66 2.57 17.05
CA GLU A 259 -32.18 3.01 18.33
C GLU A 259 -33.71 3.00 18.25
N GLU A 260 -34.34 2.26 19.16
CA GLU A 260 -35.80 2.11 19.29
C GLU A 260 -36.22 2.78 20.60
N ARG A 261 -37.28 3.60 20.57
CA ARG A 261 -37.89 4.16 21.80
C ARG A 261 -38.97 3.20 22.27
N VAL A 262 -38.81 2.67 23.48
CA VAL A 262 -39.75 1.75 24.10
C VAL A 262 -40.44 2.46 25.27
N GLY A 263 -41.76 2.62 25.18
CA GLY A 263 -42.60 3.29 26.18
C GLY A 263 -43.35 4.52 25.65
N ALA A 264 -44.34 4.98 26.42
CA ALA A 264 -45.18 6.12 26.05
C ALA A 264 -44.40 7.45 25.93
N GLU A 265 -44.97 8.40 25.17
CA GLU A 265 -44.37 9.71 24.94
C GLU A 265 -44.00 10.41 26.26
N GLY A 266 -42.79 10.96 26.32
CA GLY A 266 -42.24 11.60 27.51
C GLY A 266 -41.57 10.67 28.55
N ARG A 267 -41.75 9.34 28.50
CA ARG A 267 -41.09 8.39 29.43
C ARG A 267 -40.34 7.21 28.77
N GLY A 268 -40.31 7.14 27.44
CA GLY A 268 -39.70 6.03 26.71
C GLY A 268 -38.18 5.91 26.88
N LEU A 269 -37.70 4.69 27.18
CA LEU A 269 -36.28 4.34 27.20
C LEU A 269 -35.76 4.12 25.76
N THR A 270 -34.54 4.56 25.48
CA THR A 270 -33.88 4.31 24.18
C THR A 270 -33.08 3.01 24.23
N GLN A 271 -33.55 1.97 23.55
CA GLN A 271 -32.90 0.67 23.45
C GLN A 271 -32.16 0.53 22.11
N LYS A 272 -31.00 -0.13 22.13
CA LYS A 272 -30.24 -0.47 20.93
C LYS A 272 -30.56 -1.89 20.50
N ARG A 273 -30.97 -2.06 19.23
CA ARG A 273 -31.25 -3.36 18.61
C ARG A 273 -30.55 -3.48 17.27
N LEU A 274 -30.38 -4.71 16.81
CA LEU A 274 -30.04 -4.95 15.41
C LEU A 274 -31.25 -4.54 14.54
N ASP A 275 -31.04 -4.16 13.28
CA ASP A 275 -32.17 -4.03 12.37
C ASP A 275 -32.77 -5.40 12.03
N MET A 276 -34.04 -5.44 11.64
CA MET A 276 -34.79 -6.71 11.55
C MET A 276 -34.11 -7.76 10.65
N ALA A 277 -33.50 -7.33 9.55
CA ALA A 277 -32.75 -8.22 8.65
C ALA A 277 -31.47 -8.78 9.31
N SER A 278 -30.74 -7.95 10.06
CA SER A 278 -29.57 -8.36 10.85
C SER A 278 -29.95 -9.34 11.97
N GLU A 279 -31.03 -9.05 12.71
CA GLU A 279 -31.47 -9.88 13.84
C GLU A 279 -32.01 -11.23 13.37
N ALA A 280 -32.89 -11.23 12.37
CA ALA A 280 -33.48 -12.45 11.82
C ALA A 280 -32.41 -13.41 11.27
N ARG A 281 -31.47 -12.91 10.46
CA ARG A 281 -30.41 -13.72 9.83
C ARG A 281 -29.35 -14.24 10.81
N ALA A 282 -29.18 -13.58 11.95
CA ALA A 282 -28.36 -14.11 13.06
C ALA A 282 -29.12 -15.21 13.81
N LYS A 283 -30.41 -14.98 14.13
CA LYS A 283 -31.28 -15.98 14.78
C LYS A 283 -31.46 -17.23 13.93
N GLU A 284 -31.72 -17.10 12.65
CA GLU A 284 -31.86 -18.20 11.67
C GLU A 284 -30.64 -19.14 11.71
N ARG A 285 -29.42 -18.60 11.63
CA ARG A 285 -28.18 -19.38 11.73
C ARG A 285 -28.01 -20.05 13.10
N ILE A 286 -28.33 -19.36 14.18
CA ILE A 286 -28.28 -19.93 15.54
C ILE A 286 -29.30 -21.06 15.68
N THR A 287 -30.54 -20.89 15.22
CA THR A 287 -31.60 -21.91 15.22
C THR A 287 -31.17 -23.14 14.44
N GLY A 288 -30.66 -22.97 13.21
CA GLY A 288 -30.14 -24.09 12.41
C GLY A 288 -28.97 -24.83 13.05
N ALA A 289 -28.13 -24.14 13.83
CA ALA A 289 -26.98 -24.74 14.51
C ALA A 289 -27.33 -25.40 15.86
N THR A 290 -28.29 -24.86 16.62
CA THR A 290 -28.57 -25.25 18.02
C THR A 290 -29.90 -25.95 18.23
N GLY A 291 -30.84 -25.87 17.27
CA GLY A 291 -32.22 -26.33 17.44
C GLY A 291 -33.10 -25.42 18.30
N LEU A 292 -32.57 -24.31 18.82
CA LEU A 292 -33.33 -23.37 19.66
C LEU A 292 -34.25 -22.48 18.83
N ALA A 293 -35.48 -22.28 19.30
CA ALA A 293 -36.46 -21.40 18.68
C ALA A 293 -35.97 -19.93 18.67
N PRO A 294 -36.31 -19.12 17.64
CA PRO A 294 -35.90 -17.71 17.53
C PRO A 294 -36.23 -16.85 18.75
N GLU A 295 -37.28 -17.19 19.50
CA GLU A 295 -37.76 -16.50 20.70
C GLU A 295 -36.82 -16.74 21.90
N ALA A 296 -36.21 -17.92 22.00
CA ALA A 296 -35.24 -18.27 23.04
C ALA A 296 -33.88 -17.58 22.85
N ILE A 297 -33.63 -16.97 21.69
CA ILE A 297 -32.35 -16.35 21.31
C ILE A 297 -32.44 -14.83 21.51
N GLY A 298 -31.73 -14.31 22.52
CA GLY A 298 -31.63 -12.88 22.80
C GLY A 298 -30.34 -12.28 22.23
N ILE A 299 -30.45 -11.32 21.30
CA ILE A 299 -29.29 -10.62 20.71
C ILE A 299 -29.39 -9.11 20.98
N VAL A 300 -28.54 -8.60 21.87
CA VAL A 300 -28.62 -7.20 22.35
C VAL A 300 -27.33 -6.44 22.04
N PRO A 301 -27.30 -5.56 21.02
CA PRO A 301 -26.21 -4.62 20.81
C PRO A 301 -26.03 -3.69 22.01
N ARG A 302 -24.80 -3.61 22.52
CA ARG A 302 -24.45 -2.78 23.68
C ARG A 302 -23.87 -1.44 23.23
N ALA A 303 -22.83 -1.49 22.40
CA ALA A 303 -22.10 -0.29 21.99
C ALA A 303 -21.30 -0.52 20.71
N THR A 304 -21.21 0.51 19.87
CA THR A 304 -20.51 0.52 18.59
C THR A 304 -19.17 1.26 18.69
N SER A 305 -18.26 0.99 17.77
CA SER A 305 -16.94 1.63 17.62
C SER A 305 -16.51 1.62 16.15
N HIS A 306 -15.39 2.30 15.86
CA HIS A 306 -14.86 2.48 14.53
C HIS A 306 -13.39 2.04 14.41
N GLY A 307 -13.08 1.32 13.34
CA GLY A 307 -11.71 1.02 12.92
C GLY A 307 -10.90 0.16 13.91
N ARG A 308 -9.59 0.10 13.66
CA ARG A 308 -8.66 -0.74 14.45
C ARG A 308 -8.59 -0.32 15.91
N ASP A 309 -8.58 1.00 16.17
CA ASP A 309 -8.57 1.52 17.53
C ASP A 309 -9.87 1.18 18.27
N GLY A 310 -11.01 1.18 17.54
CA GLY A 310 -12.28 0.65 18.02
C GLY A 310 -12.24 -0.84 18.38
N VAL A 311 -11.61 -1.68 17.54
CA VAL A 311 -11.37 -3.11 17.86
C VAL A 311 -10.51 -3.24 19.13
N THR A 312 -9.35 -2.57 19.19
CA THR A 312 -8.47 -2.64 20.38
C THR A 312 -9.19 -2.16 21.64
N TYR A 313 -9.96 -1.07 21.58
CA TYR A 313 -10.75 -0.59 22.71
C TYR A 313 -11.81 -1.60 23.17
N ARG A 314 -12.58 -2.16 22.23
CA ARG A 314 -13.65 -3.13 22.54
C ARG A 314 -13.10 -4.47 23.03
N LEU A 315 -12.00 -4.97 22.46
CA LEU A 315 -11.34 -6.18 22.92
C LEU A 315 -10.67 -5.99 24.28
N ASN A 316 -10.03 -4.84 24.56
CA ASN A 316 -9.52 -4.53 25.91
C ASN A 316 -10.67 -4.56 26.94
N ARG A 317 -11.80 -3.91 26.63
CA ARG A 317 -13.02 -3.96 27.45
C ARG A 317 -13.60 -5.36 27.57
N LEU A 318 -13.46 -6.21 26.56
CA LEU A 318 -13.89 -7.61 26.62
C LEU A 318 -13.02 -8.36 27.63
N ILE A 319 -11.69 -8.26 27.56
CA ILE A 319 -10.78 -9.07 28.40
C ILE A 319 -10.65 -8.62 29.86
N GLU A 320 -11.22 -7.48 30.25
CA GLU A 320 -11.18 -6.92 31.63
C GLU A 320 -11.68 -7.86 32.75
N LYS A 321 -12.39 -8.94 32.42
CA LYS A 321 -12.91 -9.95 33.39
C LYS A 321 -12.46 -11.38 33.08
N GLY A 322 -11.44 -11.56 32.23
CA GLY A 322 -10.93 -12.87 31.82
C GLY A 322 -10.74 -12.98 30.31
N PRO A 323 -9.98 -13.97 29.84
CA PRO A 323 -9.61 -14.13 28.43
C PRO A 323 -10.85 -14.29 27.53
N ALA A 324 -10.69 -13.88 26.27
CA ALA A 324 -11.65 -14.09 25.20
C ALA A 324 -11.08 -15.10 24.18
N ILE A 325 -11.95 -15.68 23.35
CA ILE A 325 -11.59 -16.57 22.24
C ILE A 325 -12.02 -15.89 20.93
N ASP A 326 -11.17 -15.89 19.91
CA ASP A 326 -11.48 -15.32 18.58
C ASP A 326 -12.19 -16.33 17.65
N ASP A 327 -12.65 -15.87 16.49
CA ASP A 327 -13.32 -16.67 15.45
C ASP A 327 -12.47 -17.82 14.84
N ARG A 328 -11.24 -18.03 15.31
CA ARG A 328 -10.34 -19.14 14.96
C ARG A 328 -9.92 -19.98 16.16
N GLY A 329 -10.57 -19.83 17.31
CA GLY A 329 -10.22 -20.52 18.54
C GLY A 329 -8.97 -19.97 19.25
N LYS A 330 -8.43 -18.83 18.82
CA LYS A 330 -7.22 -18.23 19.43
C LYS A 330 -7.61 -17.44 20.68
N ALA A 331 -6.94 -17.73 21.80
CA ALA A 331 -7.09 -16.95 23.02
C ALA A 331 -6.56 -15.51 22.86
N ILE A 332 -7.28 -14.57 23.48
CA ILE A 332 -6.91 -13.16 23.63
C ILE A 332 -7.02 -12.86 25.13
N ALA A 333 -5.88 -12.76 25.81
CA ALA A 333 -5.76 -12.59 27.26
C ALA A 333 -5.11 -11.25 27.65
N ASN A 334 -4.42 -10.55 26.73
CA ASN A 334 -3.71 -9.30 27.06
C ASN A 334 -3.76 -8.20 26.00
N VAL A 335 -3.32 -6.99 26.37
CA VAL A 335 -3.33 -5.76 25.54
C VAL A 335 -2.40 -5.82 24.32
N ALA A 336 -1.44 -6.76 24.26
CA ALA A 336 -0.64 -6.98 23.06
C ALA A 336 -1.45 -7.78 22.03
N GLU A 337 -2.12 -8.85 22.47
CA GLU A 337 -3.00 -9.68 21.63
C GLU A 337 -4.20 -8.90 21.09
N THR A 338 -4.84 -8.01 21.87
CA THR A 338 -5.94 -7.16 21.36
C THR A 338 -5.50 -6.21 20.24
N ARG A 339 -4.23 -5.76 20.25
CA ARG A 339 -3.64 -4.98 19.16
C ARG A 339 -3.30 -5.85 17.96
N THR A 340 -2.86 -7.08 18.17
CA THR A 340 -2.61 -8.06 17.10
C THR A 340 -3.92 -8.42 16.39
N ALA A 341 -4.97 -8.79 17.14
CA ALA A 341 -6.31 -9.02 16.61
C ALA A 341 -6.84 -7.79 15.84
N ALA A 342 -6.69 -6.57 16.36
CA ALA A 342 -7.09 -5.35 15.65
C ALA A 342 -6.33 -5.11 14.34
N ARG A 343 -5.06 -5.52 14.23
CA ARG A 343 -4.30 -5.48 12.96
C ARG A 343 -4.88 -6.50 11.96
N GLU A 344 -5.14 -7.72 12.42
CA GLU A 344 -5.71 -8.83 11.63
C GLU A 344 -7.13 -8.51 11.13
N TRP A 345 -7.98 -7.92 11.97
CA TRP A 345 -9.37 -7.56 11.62
C TRP A 345 -9.43 -6.39 10.64
N GLY A 346 -8.42 -5.51 10.65
CA GLY A 346 -8.40 -4.25 9.89
C GLY A 346 -8.91 -4.29 8.44
N PRO A 347 -8.52 -5.27 7.60
CA PRO A 347 -9.03 -5.42 6.23
C PRO A 347 -10.53 -5.74 6.16
N THR A 348 -11.07 -6.44 7.16
CA THR A 348 -12.46 -6.92 7.19
C THR A 348 -13.46 -5.86 7.63
N LEU A 349 -13.05 -4.88 8.43
CA LEU A 349 -13.93 -3.85 8.99
C LEU A 349 -14.62 -2.97 7.92
N ARG A 350 -14.02 -2.85 6.73
CA ARG A 350 -14.44 -1.91 5.66
C ARG A 350 -14.64 -0.47 6.14
N SER A 351 -13.82 -0.06 7.12
CA SER A 351 -13.92 1.21 7.83
C SER A 351 -13.83 2.41 6.88
N GLN A 352 -14.75 3.36 7.01
CA GLN A 352 -14.70 4.65 6.31
C GLN A 352 -14.73 5.79 7.32
N SER A 353 -13.58 6.41 7.56
CA SER A 353 -13.50 7.69 8.26
C SER A 353 -13.75 8.84 7.26
N SER A 354 -14.53 9.84 7.66
CA SER A 354 -14.57 11.10 6.91
C SER A 354 -13.22 11.80 7.03
N ARG A 355 -12.79 12.41 5.93
CA ARG A 355 -11.61 13.27 5.87
C ARG A 355 -12.13 14.68 5.72
N ASP A 356 -11.97 15.49 6.76
CA ASP A 356 -12.48 16.86 6.82
C ASP A 356 -11.37 17.86 6.51
N THR A 357 -10.15 17.60 6.99
CA THR A 357 -8.93 18.32 6.56
C THR A 357 -7.81 17.36 6.14
N MET A 358 -6.91 17.88 5.31
CA MET A 358 -5.72 17.22 4.77
C MET A 358 -4.48 18.01 5.21
N HIS A 359 -3.46 17.32 5.70
CA HIS A 359 -2.17 17.92 6.03
C HIS A 359 -1.18 17.67 4.89
N LEU A 360 -0.86 18.72 4.15
CA LEU A 360 0.08 18.75 3.04
C LEU A 360 1.43 19.30 3.54
N ILE A 361 2.53 18.77 3.00
CA ILE A 361 3.88 19.33 3.15
C ILE A 361 4.48 19.55 1.77
N VAL A 362 5.05 20.73 1.58
CA VAL A 362 5.93 21.10 0.47
C VAL A 362 7.35 21.28 1.04
N SER A 363 8.40 20.83 0.34
CA SER A 363 9.78 20.90 0.88
C SER A 363 10.78 21.52 -0.11
N ALA A 364 11.83 22.12 0.43
CA ALA A 364 13.03 22.60 -0.27
C ALA A 364 14.29 22.33 0.56
N LYS A 365 15.47 22.31 -0.05
CA LYS A 365 16.77 22.16 0.62
C LYS A 365 17.06 23.33 1.57
N ALA A 366 17.92 23.10 2.56
CA ALA A 366 18.56 24.14 3.37
C ALA A 366 19.21 25.22 2.48
N GLY A 367 19.24 26.48 2.96
CA GLY A 367 19.70 27.62 2.17
C GLY A 367 18.81 28.01 0.98
N THR A 368 17.57 27.51 0.91
CA THR A 368 16.56 28.07 0.00
C THR A 368 15.98 29.35 0.64
N ASP A 369 15.82 30.41 -0.14
CA ASP A 369 15.17 31.65 0.30
C ASP A 369 13.76 31.36 0.86
N VAL A 370 13.56 31.72 2.13
CA VAL A 370 12.34 31.44 2.90
C VAL A 370 11.17 32.30 2.44
N ASP A 371 11.41 33.56 2.05
CA ASP A 371 10.36 34.48 1.60
C ASP A 371 9.90 34.13 0.19
N ALA A 372 10.85 33.81 -0.70
CA ALA A 372 10.55 33.27 -2.03
C ALA A 372 9.82 31.92 -1.94
N LEU A 373 10.20 31.03 -1.00
CA LEU A 373 9.45 29.79 -0.76
C LEU A 373 8.04 30.06 -0.22
N THR A 374 7.87 31.05 0.65
CA THR A 374 6.58 31.47 1.20
C THR A 374 5.66 31.98 0.09
N ARG A 375 6.15 32.84 -0.80
CA ARG A 375 5.38 33.34 -1.96
C ARG A 375 5.07 32.22 -2.97
N ALA A 376 6.03 31.37 -3.29
CA ALA A 376 5.81 30.22 -4.18
C ALA A 376 4.78 29.23 -3.62
N ALA A 377 4.80 28.96 -2.31
CA ALA A 377 3.84 28.10 -1.66
C ALA A 377 2.44 28.74 -1.60
N ARG A 378 2.34 30.04 -1.30
CA ARG A 378 1.10 30.82 -1.37
C ARG A 378 0.46 30.70 -2.75
N ALA A 379 1.19 31.07 -3.80
CA ALA A 379 0.72 31.01 -5.18
C ALA A 379 0.26 29.60 -5.57
N PHE A 380 1.06 28.57 -5.25
CA PHE A 380 0.69 27.16 -5.45
C PHE A 380 -0.60 26.76 -4.70
N LEU A 381 -0.79 27.20 -3.46
CA LEU A 381 -1.98 26.85 -2.68
C LEU A 381 -3.23 27.53 -3.26
N HIS A 382 -3.18 28.83 -3.59
CA HIS A 382 -4.28 29.52 -4.25
C HIS A 382 -4.63 28.92 -5.63
N ASP A 383 -3.63 28.48 -6.39
CA ASP A 383 -3.78 27.89 -7.72
C ASP A 383 -4.29 26.44 -7.72
N ARG A 384 -4.05 25.67 -6.67
CA ARG A 384 -4.47 24.25 -6.59
C ARG A 384 -5.62 23.98 -5.63
N PHE A 385 -5.95 24.94 -4.75
CA PHE A 385 -6.97 24.84 -3.71
C PHE A 385 -7.89 26.06 -3.68
N THR A 386 -8.14 26.72 -4.83
CA THR A 386 -8.90 27.98 -4.94
C THR A 386 -10.26 27.95 -4.21
N ASP A 387 -11.04 26.88 -4.38
CA ASP A 387 -12.36 26.73 -3.75
C ASP A 387 -12.31 26.12 -2.34
N HIS A 388 -11.12 25.90 -1.79
CA HIS A 388 -10.89 25.18 -0.54
C HIS A 388 -10.22 26.10 0.48
N LYS A 389 -10.77 26.14 1.70
CA LYS A 389 -10.11 26.85 2.81
C LYS A 389 -8.81 26.14 3.16
N PHE A 390 -7.75 26.92 3.31
CA PHE A 390 -6.46 26.44 3.79
C PHE A 390 -5.85 27.42 4.78
N MET A 391 -4.89 26.91 5.54
CA MET A 391 -3.92 27.72 6.28
C MET A 391 -2.54 27.08 6.13
N PHE A 392 -1.46 27.86 6.09
CA PHE A 392 -0.09 27.34 5.95
C PHE A 392 0.94 28.14 6.74
N GLY A 393 2.09 27.52 6.99
CA GLY A 393 3.24 28.14 7.65
C GLY A 393 4.56 27.47 7.26
N VAL A 394 5.67 28.20 7.33
CA VAL A 394 6.99 27.74 6.89
C VAL A 394 7.89 27.43 8.09
N HIS A 395 8.54 26.27 8.05
CA HIS A 395 9.38 25.73 9.11
C HIS A 395 10.83 25.59 8.63
N THR A 396 11.73 26.24 9.36
CA THR A 396 13.20 26.19 9.17
C THR A 396 13.89 25.29 10.21
N ASP A 397 13.12 24.71 11.15
CA ASP A 397 13.56 23.81 12.24
C ASP A 397 14.27 22.51 11.77
N LYS A 398 14.34 22.26 10.46
CA LYS A 398 15.05 21.14 9.81
C LYS A 398 16.18 21.59 8.89
N GLU A 399 16.58 22.86 8.90
CA GLU A 399 17.70 23.37 8.10
C GLU A 399 19.02 22.63 8.44
N ALA A 400 19.30 22.41 9.74
CA ALA A 400 20.41 21.57 10.19
C ALA A 400 20.30 20.09 9.78
N ALA A 401 19.12 19.64 9.36
CA ALA A 401 18.85 18.34 8.74
C ALA A 401 18.67 18.44 7.20
N GLY A 402 19.17 19.51 6.59
CA GLY A 402 19.31 19.70 5.15
C GLY A 402 18.07 20.22 4.40
N HIS A 403 16.98 20.59 5.07
CA HIS A 403 15.75 21.03 4.38
C HIS A 403 14.86 21.97 5.19
N ILE A 404 14.17 22.87 4.49
CA ILE A 404 13.07 23.70 5.01
C ILE A 404 11.75 23.21 4.39
N HIS A 405 10.62 23.49 5.04
CA HIS A 405 9.33 22.96 4.56
C HIS A 405 8.15 23.85 4.92
N VAL A 406 7.15 23.84 4.03
CA VAL A 406 5.86 24.48 4.24
C VAL A 406 4.84 23.41 4.62
N HIS A 407 4.20 23.58 5.77
CA HIS A 407 3.04 22.79 6.17
C HIS A 407 1.77 23.55 5.76
N ALA A 408 0.81 22.87 5.14
CA ALA A 408 -0.52 23.42 4.87
C ALA A 408 -1.62 22.47 5.39
N VAL A 409 -2.62 23.04 6.05
CA VAL A 409 -3.85 22.35 6.44
C VAL A 409 -4.97 22.81 5.51
N VAL A 410 -5.51 21.89 4.71
CA VAL A 410 -6.49 22.18 3.65
C VAL A 410 -7.82 21.49 3.97
N ALA A 411 -8.94 22.20 3.88
CA ALA A 411 -10.28 21.63 3.97
C ALA A 411 -10.53 20.70 2.78
N VAL A 412 -10.83 19.42 3.04
CA VAL A 412 -10.99 18.40 1.99
C VAL A 412 -12.22 18.64 1.12
N LYS A 413 -13.24 19.30 1.67
CA LYS A 413 -14.46 19.68 0.96
C LYS A 413 -14.47 21.18 0.71
N SER A 414 -14.67 21.60 -0.54
CA SER A 414 -14.84 23.01 -0.94
C SER A 414 -16.16 23.59 -0.45
N GLU A 415 -16.35 24.90 -0.57
CA GLU A 415 -17.64 25.54 -0.28
C GLU A 415 -18.74 25.08 -1.26
N ALA A 416 -18.40 24.89 -2.54
CA ALA A 416 -19.27 24.25 -3.55
C ALA A 416 -19.54 22.75 -3.28
N GLY A 417 -18.82 22.15 -2.32
CA GLY A 417 -19.04 20.80 -1.84
C GLY A 417 -18.30 19.68 -2.58
N GLN A 418 -17.47 20.03 -3.55
CA GLN A 418 -16.52 19.13 -4.20
C GLN A 418 -15.50 18.62 -3.18
N LYS A 419 -15.00 17.39 -3.35
CA LYS A 419 -14.02 16.78 -2.44
C LYS A 419 -12.69 16.53 -3.13
N LEU A 420 -11.60 16.84 -2.44
CA LEU A 420 -10.26 16.43 -2.83
C LEU A 420 -10.13 14.91 -2.73
N HIS A 421 -9.80 14.28 -3.85
CA HIS A 421 -9.44 12.87 -3.94
C HIS A 421 -8.06 12.70 -4.62
N PRO A 422 -6.95 13.08 -3.94
CA PRO A 422 -5.64 13.16 -4.58
C PRO A 422 -5.18 11.79 -5.09
N SER A 423 -5.00 11.68 -6.41
CA SER A 423 -4.47 10.49 -7.08
C SER A 423 -2.95 10.60 -7.26
N ARG A 424 -2.32 9.56 -7.79
CA ARG A 424 -0.91 9.60 -8.20
C ARG A 424 -0.63 10.74 -9.20
N ASP A 425 -1.59 11.00 -10.08
CA ASP A 425 -1.46 11.96 -11.18
C ASP A 425 -1.70 13.38 -10.66
N THR A 426 -2.66 13.56 -9.73
CA THR A 426 -2.82 14.80 -8.94
C THR A 426 -1.53 15.19 -8.23
N PHE A 427 -0.81 14.24 -7.62
CA PHE A 427 0.51 14.52 -7.04
C PHE A 427 1.58 14.90 -8.07
N SER A 428 1.42 14.50 -9.33
CA SER A 428 2.32 14.89 -10.43
C SER A 428 2.03 16.32 -10.89
N GLU A 429 0.75 16.64 -11.11
CA GLU A 429 0.24 17.98 -11.40
C GLU A 429 0.64 18.99 -10.31
N TRP A 430 0.47 18.63 -9.04
CA TRP A 430 0.87 19.48 -7.92
C TRP A 430 2.38 19.74 -7.88
N ARG A 431 3.22 18.72 -8.14
CA ARG A 431 4.68 18.92 -8.23
C ARG A 431 5.06 19.83 -9.39
N GLN A 432 4.36 19.73 -10.52
CA GLN A 432 4.56 20.61 -11.67
C GLN A 432 4.17 22.06 -11.35
N ALA A 433 2.99 22.28 -10.78
CA ALA A 433 2.52 23.59 -10.35
C ALA A 433 3.45 24.23 -9.32
N TYR A 434 3.83 23.51 -8.25
CA TYR A 434 4.79 24.01 -7.27
C TYR A 434 6.14 24.36 -7.92
N ALA A 435 6.66 23.53 -8.83
CA ALA A 435 7.90 23.86 -9.54
C ALA A 435 7.76 25.11 -10.42
N GLN A 436 6.60 25.35 -11.05
CA GLN A 436 6.34 26.55 -11.84
C GLN A 436 6.29 27.80 -10.97
N HIS A 437 5.51 27.79 -9.88
CA HIS A 437 5.44 28.91 -8.93
C HIS A 437 6.79 29.18 -8.24
N ALA A 438 7.53 28.13 -7.89
CA ALA A 438 8.88 28.25 -7.36
C ALA A 438 9.87 28.87 -8.36
N GLN A 439 9.81 28.48 -9.64
CA GLN A 439 10.65 29.06 -10.70
C GLN A 439 10.32 30.54 -10.96
N ALA A 440 9.05 30.93 -10.87
CA ALA A 440 8.63 32.33 -10.98
C ALA A 440 9.21 33.21 -9.84
N GLU A 441 9.36 32.64 -8.65
CA GLU A 441 10.03 33.24 -7.49
C GLU A 441 11.57 33.07 -7.49
N GLY A 442 12.16 32.69 -8.64
CA GLY A 442 13.61 32.53 -8.80
C GLY A 442 14.21 31.28 -8.14
N LEU A 443 13.40 30.42 -7.52
CA LEU A 443 13.87 29.21 -6.86
C LEU A 443 14.23 28.13 -7.88
N LYS A 444 15.41 27.54 -7.73
CA LYS A 444 15.90 26.42 -8.56
C LYS A 444 15.18 25.10 -8.23
N ILE A 445 13.87 25.00 -8.44
CA ILE A 445 13.05 23.80 -8.16
C ILE A 445 12.43 23.28 -9.45
N VAL A 446 12.56 21.98 -9.74
CA VAL A 446 12.07 21.35 -10.98
C VAL A 446 11.19 20.13 -10.69
N ALA A 447 10.12 19.95 -11.47
CA ALA A 447 9.27 18.77 -11.34
C ALA A 447 9.89 17.57 -12.05
N THR A 448 10.47 16.63 -11.28
CA THR A 448 11.02 15.38 -11.82
C THR A 448 10.62 14.17 -10.99
N SER A 449 10.46 13.03 -11.64
CA SER A 449 10.14 11.74 -11.06
C SER A 449 11.38 10.90 -10.75
N ALA A 450 11.24 9.93 -9.84
CA ALA A 450 12.27 8.91 -9.64
C ALA A 450 12.50 8.05 -10.90
N ARG A 451 11.48 7.90 -11.77
CA ARG A 451 11.57 7.10 -13.00
C ARG A 451 12.50 7.75 -14.04
N GLU A 452 12.34 9.04 -14.30
CA GLU A 452 13.20 9.80 -15.23
C GLU A 452 14.67 9.82 -14.83
N ARG A 453 14.95 9.71 -13.52
CA ARG A 453 16.31 9.64 -12.97
C ARG A 453 16.79 8.21 -12.71
N ALA A 454 16.01 7.19 -13.11
CA ALA A 454 16.15 5.78 -12.73
C ALA A 454 16.43 5.52 -11.24
N SER A 455 15.99 6.40 -10.33
CA SER A 455 16.30 6.36 -8.90
C SER A 455 15.40 5.37 -8.15
N SER A 456 15.91 4.80 -7.05
CA SER A 456 15.11 3.95 -6.17
C SER A 456 14.00 4.76 -5.47
N GLN A 457 13.00 4.08 -4.93
CA GLN A 457 11.95 4.74 -4.16
C GLN A 457 12.45 5.08 -2.76
N SER A 458 12.12 6.29 -2.28
CA SER A 458 12.42 6.70 -0.91
C SER A 458 11.57 5.93 0.11
N TYR A 459 12.05 5.84 1.35
CA TYR A 459 11.35 5.19 2.47
C TYR A 459 10.31 6.10 3.13
N GLY A 460 9.23 5.50 3.64
CA GLY A 460 8.12 6.23 4.24
C GLY A 460 8.36 6.62 5.71
N PRO A 461 7.54 7.54 6.27
CA PRO A 461 7.56 7.85 7.71
C PRO A 461 7.25 6.63 8.57
N LYS A 462 6.41 5.71 8.08
CA LYS A 462 6.11 4.44 8.73
C LYS A 462 7.35 3.54 8.87
N ASP A 463 8.19 3.45 7.85
CA ASP A 463 9.39 2.61 7.88
C ASP A 463 10.40 3.16 8.89
N LYS A 464 10.57 4.48 8.91
CA LYS A 464 11.36 5.15 9.94
C LYS A 464 10.79 4.92 11.34
N ALA A 465 9.48 5.09 11.55
CA ALA A 465 8.86 4.89 12.86
C ALA A 465 8.93 3.44 13.36
N ILE A 466 8.97 2.45 12.46
CA ILE A 466 9.25 1.04 12.77
C ILE A 466 10.69 0.87 13.26
N VAL A 467 11.67 1.38 12.50
CA VAL A 467 13.09 1.21 12.82
C VAL A 467 13.50 2.03 14.04
N ASP A 468 13.08 3.29 14.17
CA ASP A 468 13.36 4.11 15.35
C ASP A 468 12.75 3.50 16.62
N ALA A 469 11.55 2.90 16.54
CA ALA A 469 10.95 2.21 17.70
C ALA A 469 11.70 0.93 18.10
N ALA A 470 12.43 0.30 17.18
CA ALA A 470 13.25 -0.88 17.45
C ALA A 470 14.67 -0.49 17.93
N ASP A 471 15.30 0.48 17.27
CA ASP A 471 16.70 0.84 17.45
C ASP A 471 16.91 1.95 18.48
N ARG A 472 15.89 2.77 18.77
CA ARG A 472 15.95 3.88 19.75
C ARG A 472 14.67 3.97 20.61
N PRO A 473 14.54 3.12 21.65
CA PRO A 473 13.42 3.16 22.57
C PRO A 473 13.22 4.55 23.19
N ARG A 474 12.05 5.17 22.97
CA ARG A 474 11.79 6.54 23.46
C ARG A 474 11.63 6.54 24.99
N PRO A 475 12.22 7.50 25.73
CA PRO A 475 12.23 7.49 27.20
C PRO A 475 10.86 7.24 27.84
N THR A 476 9.84 8.00 27.44
CA THR A 476 8.45 7.92 27.97
C THR A 476 7.72 6.61 27.68
N ARG A 477 8.28 5.71 26.87
CA ARG A 477 7.67 4.42 26.48
C ARG A 477 8.70 3.32 26.25
N ALA A 478 9.88 3.42 26.88
CA ALA A 478 11.05 2.60 26.55
C ALA A 478 10.78 1.09 26.71
N ALA A 479 10.09 0.68 27.78
CA ALA A 479 9.72 -0.72 27.99
C ALA A 479 8.84 -1.29 26.85
N ARG A 480 7.86 -0.51 26.37
CA ARG A 480 7.00 -0.89 25.23
C ARG A 480 7.78 -0.97 23.92
N ASP A 481 8.72 -0.06 23.70
CA ASP A 481 9.52 -0.02 22.47
C ASP A 481 10.53 -1.18 22.44
N ARG A 482 11.16 -1.51 23.58
CA ARG A 482 11.99 -2.73 23.71
C ARG A 482 11.16 -4.00 23.48
N ALA A 483 9.99 -4.13 24.11
CA ALA A 483 9.10 -5.28 23.90
C ALA A 483 8.64 -5.41 22.44
N TYR A 484 8.40 -4.29 21.75
CA TYR A 484 8.12 -4.28 20.32
C TYR A 484 9.31 -4.78 19.47
N ALA A 485 10.54 -4.40 19.84
CA ALA A 485 11.77 -4.79 19.16
C ALA A 485 12.13 -6.28 19.33
N THR A 486 11.87 -6.84 20.52
CA THR A 486 12.22 -8.24 20.85
C THR A 486 11.14 -9.26 20.45
N ASP A 487 9.89 -8.82 20.24
CA ASP A 487 8.78 -9.66 19.80
C ASP A 487 9.07 -10.30 18.42
N PRO A 488 9.17 -11.65 18.32
CA PRO A 488 9.43 -12.35 17.07
C PRO A 488 8.43 -12.04 15.95
N ALA A 489 7.18 -11.70 16.27
CA ALA A 489 6.16 -11.34 15.30
C ALA A 489 6.47 -10.00 14.59
N ASN A 490 7.23 -9.10 15.22
CA ASN A 490 7.63 -7.83 14.61
C ASN A 490 8.97 -7.92 13.85
N ARG A 491 9.80 -8.96 14.07
CA ARG A 491 11.15 -9.10 13.48
C ARG A 491 11.16 -8.88 11.97
N ARG A 492 10.35 -9.64 11.22
CA ARG A 492 10.25 -9.51 9.74
C ARG A 492 9.76 -8.13 9.29
N LEU A 493 8.91 -7.45 10.08
CA LEU A 493 8.46 -6.10 9.78
C LEU A 493 9.59 -5.07 9.95
N ILE A 494 10.38 -5.21 11.02
CA ILE A 494 11.53 -4.35 11.32
C ILE A 494 12.62 -4.55 10.27
N ASP A 495 12.99 -5.78 9.94
CA ASP A 495 14.04 -6.09 8.97
C ASP A 495 13.64 -5.61 7.55
N ASN A 496 12.39 -5.80 7.12
CA ASN A 496 11.86 -5.22 5.88
C ASN A 496 11.87 -3.68 5.86
N ALA A 497 11.74 -3.01 7.02
CA ALA A 497 11.83 -1.56 7.11
C ALA A 497 13.28 -1.07 7.06
N ARG A 498 14.21 -1.78 7.75
CA ARG A 498 15.66 -1.55 7.68
C ARG A 498 16.16 -1.71 6.24
N GLN A 499 15.79 -2.81 5.55
CA GLN A 499 16.17 -3.04 4.16
C GLN A 499 15.68 -1.91 3.25
N ARG A 500 14.40 -1.50 3.34
CA ARG A 500 13.89 -0.39 2.52
C ARG A 500 14.58 0.94 2.79
N ILE A 501 14.98 1.22 4.04
CA ILE A 501 15.78 2.40 4.38
C ILE A 501 17.19 2.29 3.79
N ALA A 502 17.83 1.11 3.86
CA ALA A 502 19.16 0.88 3.28
C ALA A 502 19.15 1.05 1.75
N VAL A 503 18.23 0.38 1.05
CA VAL A 503 18.04 0.47 -0.42
C VAL A 503 17.73 1.91 -0.86
N ALA A 504 16.94 2.66 -0.10
CA ALA A 504 16.67 4.06 -0.40
C ALA A 504 17.88 4.99 -0.16
N ARG A 505 18.79 4.63 0.76
CA ARG A 505 20.04 5.38 1.02
C ARG A 505 21.13 5.08 0.00
N THR A 506 21.27 3.83 -0.44
CA THR A 506 22.23 3.45 -1.49
C THR A 506 21.78 3.86 -2.88
N ASN A 507 20.48 4.12 -3.08
CA ASN A 507 19.89 4.55 -4.35
C ASN A 507 20.36 3.71 -5.55
N PRO A 508 20.11 2.38 -5.56
CA PRO A 508 20.43 1.53 -6.70
C PRO A 508 19.67 1.94 -7.96
N ILE A 509 20.12 1.45 -9.11
CA ILE A 509 19.49 1.76 -10.38
C ILE A 509 18.14 1.03 -10.43
N ARG A 510 17.06 1.79 -10.56
CA ARG A 510 15.71 1.25 -10.61
C ARG A 510 15.49 0.56 -11.95
N LEU A 511 15.33 -0.76 -11.90
CA LEU A 511 15.07 -1.58 -13.07
C LEU A 511 13.73 -1.20 -13.72
N PRO A 512 13.69 -0.89 -15.03
CA PRO A 512 12.44 -0.59 -15.72
C PRO A 512 11.73 -1.90 -16.12
N MET A 513 10.92 -2.42 -15.18
CA MET A 513 10.21 -3.70 -15.30
C MET A 513 9.06 -3.72 -16.31
N THR A 514 8.75 -2.60 -16.97
CA THR A 514 7.66 -2.49 -17.95
C THR A 514 8.11 -1.68 -19.18
N ALA A 515 7.47 -1.92 -20.33
CA ALA A 515 7.74 -1.17 -21.54
C ALA A 515 7.56 0.36 -21.35
N GLN A 516 6.60 0.79 -20.54
CA GLN A 516 6.40 2.21 -20.21
C GLN A 516 7.49 2.77 -19.30
N ASP A 517 8.01 1.99 -18.34
CA ASP A 517 9.17 2.39 -17.56
C ASP A 517 10.42 2.50 -18.44
N LEU A 518 10.61 1.57 -19.39
CA LEU A 518 11.75 1.58 -20.32
C LEU A 518 11.67 2.75 -21.31
N LYS A 519 10.47 3.10 -21.80
CA LYS A 519 10.25 4.28 -22.65
C LYS A 519 10.75 5.56 -21.97
N VAL A 520 10.38 5.79 -20.71
CA VAL A 520 10.83 6.97 -19.94
C VAL A 520 12.33 6.96 -19.68
N VAL A 521 12.94 5.80 -19.48
CA VAL A 521 14.41 5.69 -19.39
C VAL A 521 15.07 6.05 -20.72
N ASN A 522 14.54 5.59 -21.86
CA ASN A 522 15.05 5.92 -23.18
C ASN A 522 14.95 7.43 -23.50
N GLU A 523 13.83 8.06 -23.17
CA GLU A 523 13.65 9.53 -23.25
C GLU A 523 14.68 10.26 -22.37
N GLY A 524 14.94 9.75 -21.17
CA GLY A 524 15.99 10.23 -20.28
C GLY A 524 17.40 10.07 -20.86
N VAL A 525 17.74 8.93 -21.47
CA VAL A 525 19.05 8.71 -22.11
C VAL A 525 19.29 9.75 -23.21
N GLN A 526 18.30 10.04 -24.06
CA GLN A 526 18.47 11.06 -25.10
C GLN A 526 18.65 12.46 -24.49
N ALA A 527 17.82 12.81 -23.50
CA ALA A 527 17.92 14.11 -22.83
C ALA A 527 19.27 14.33 -22.15
N TRP A 528 19.77 13.35 -21.39
CA TRP A 528 21.05 13.45 -20.71
C TRP A 528 22.25 13.29 -21.64
N ARG A 529 22.10 12.62 -22.79
CA ARG A 529 23.10 12.64 -23.86
C ARG A 529 23.27 14.05 -24.43
N THR A 530 22.17 14.72 -24.76
CA THR A 530 22.20 16.13 -25.20
C THR A 530 22.91 17.01 -24.18
N VAL A 531 22.56 16.92 -22.89
CA VAL A 531 23.18 17.73 -21.83
C VAL A 531 24.67 17.39 -21.63
N ALA A 532 25.06 16.12 -21.73
CA ALA A 532 26.47 15.72 -21.63
C ALA A 532 27.32 16.18 -22.83
N THR A 533 26.73 16.28 -24.03
CA THR A 533 27.36 16.90 -25.20
C THR A 533 27.46 18.42 -25.07
N GLU A 534 26.43 19.09 -24.55
CA GLU A 534 26.42 20.53 -24.28
C GLU A 534 27.39 20.92 -23.15
N GLN A 535 27.57 20.05 -22.15
CA GLN A 535 28.33 20.33 -20.92
C GLN A 535 29.29 19.16 -20.60
N PRO A 536 30.33 18.91 -21.41
CA PRO A 536 31.22 17.75 -21.26
C PRO A 536 32.10 17.79 -19.99
N ALA A 537 32.12 18.91 -19.26
CA ALA A 537 32.77 19.03 -17.96
C ALA A 537 31.83 18.76 -16.76
N ASN A 538 30.51 18.71 -16.97
CA ASN A 538 29.53 18.57 -15.88
C ASN A 538 29.47 17.12 -15.36
N PRO A 539 29.88 16.84 -14.10
CA PRO A 539 29.90 15.48 -13.57
C PRO A 539 28.49 14.89 -13.46
N GLN A 540 27.50 15.68 -13.02
CA GLN A 540 26.12 15.22 -12.89
C GLN A 540 25.52 14.78 -14.23
N ALA A 541 25.93 15.42 -15.34
CA ALA A 541 25.48 15.03 -16.68
C ALA A 541 26.05 13.67 -17.10
N LYS A 542 27.33 13.41 -16.80
CA LYS A 542 27.98 12.11 -17.04
C LYS A 542 27.35 11.01 -16.19
N ASP A 543 27.30 11.21 -14.87
CA ASP A 543 26.80 10.23 -13.91
C ASP A 543 25.35 9.83 -14.22
N MET A 544 24.49 10.81 -14.57
CA MET A 544 23.10 10.52 -14.90
C MET A 544 22.94 9.82 -16.25
N LEU A 545 23.76 10.17 -17.26
CA LEU A 545 23.77 9.47 -18.55
C LEU A 545 24.21 8.01 -18.38
N GLU A 546 25.32 7.76 -17.66
CA GLU A 546 25.81 6.40 -17.37
C GLU A 546 24.73 5.57 -16.63
N ARG A 547 24.15 6.16 -15.57
CA ARG A 547 23.10 5.53 -14.77
C ARG A 547 21.85 5.17 -15.59
N LEU A 548 21.50 6.00 -16.56
CA LEU A 548 20.37 5.75 -17.47
C LEU A 548 20.71 4.74 -18.57
N LEU A 549 21.95 4.71 -19.08
CA LEU A 549 22.42 3.68 -20.02
C LEU A 549 22.47 2.28 -19.37
N MET A 550 22.88 2.19 -18.11
CA MET A 550 22.79 0.95 -17.32
C MET A 550 21.32 0.53 -17.13
N ALA A 551 20.43 1.46 -16.75
CA ALA A 551 18.99 1.19 -16.62
C ALA A 551 18.35 0.73 -17.94
N GLN A 552 18.76 1.32 -19.07
CA GLN A 552 18.32 0.97 -20.41
C GLN A 552 18.79 -0.44 -20.80
N THR A 553 20.06 -0.77 -20.56
CA THR A 553 20.65 -2.08 -20.87
C THR A 553 19.93 -3.19 -20.12
N VAL A 554 19.85 -3.06 -18.79
CA VAL A 554 19.15 -4.02 -17.92
C VAL A 554 17.67 -4.12 -18.29
N GLY A 555 17.02 -2.98 -18.49
CA GLY A 555 15.62 -2.89 -18.90
C GLY A 555 15.30 -3.63 -20.18
N SER A 556 16.11 -3.41 -21.21
CA SER A 556 15.96 -4.03 -22.52
C SER A 556 16.08 -5.54 -22.44
N ILE A 557 16.99 -6.05 -21.60
CA ILE A 557 17.17 -7.50 -21.38
C ILE A 557 16.00 -8.09 -20.61
N VAL A 558 15.56 -7.48 -19.50
CA VAL A 558 14.36 -7.94 -18.76
C VAL A 558 13.12 -7.94 -19.66
N GLN A 559 12.92 -6.91 -20.49
CA GLN A 559 11.80 -6.88 -21.44
C GLN A 559 11.94 -7.91 -22.57
N THR A 560 13.14 -8.17 -23.07
CA THR A 560 13.38 -9.17 -24.12
C THR A 560 13.13 -10.58 -23.61
N ILE A 561 13.67 -10.90 -22.43
CA ILE A 561 13.42 -12.17 -21.73
C ILE A 561 11.93 -12.32 -21.46
N GLY A 562 11.28 -11.30 -20.85
CA GLY A 562 9.86 -11.35 -20.54
C GLY A 562 8.97 -11.59 -21.77
N LYS A 563 9.24 -10.88 -22.88
CA LYS A 563 8.53 -11.10 -24.15
C LYS A 563 8.79 -12.50 -24.73
N ARG A 564 10.03 -13.01 -24.66
CA ARG A 564 10.35 -14.34 -25.20
C ARG A 564 9.69 -15.44 -24.37
N VAL A 565 9.70 -15.32 -23.05
CA VAL A 565 8.97 -16.25 -22.17
C VAL A 565 7.46 -16.18 -22.43
N GLU A 566 6.89 -14.99 -22.61
CA GLU A 566 5.47 -14.84 -22.97
C GLU A 566 5.15 -15.49 -24.34
N GLN A 567 6.01 -15.36 -25.34
CA GLN A 567 5.85 -16.04 -26.63
C GLN A 567 5.90 -17.57 -26.50
N LEU A 568 6.88 -18.11 -25.77
CA LEU A 568 7.08 -19.55 -25.60
C LEU A 568 6.06 -20.21 -24.65
N THR A 569 5.35 -19.42 -23.85
CA THR A 569 4.29 -19.89 -22.92
C THR A 569 2.87 -19.62 -23.42
N LYS A 570 2.71 -18.95 -24.57
CA LYS A 570 1.41 -18.79 -25.23
C LYS A 570 1.00 -20.09 -25.91
N GLU A 571 -0.16 -20.59 -25.53
CA GLU A 571 -0.84 -21.70 -26.21
C GLU A 571 -1.39 -21.19 -27.54
N GLY A 572 -0.95 -21.78 -28.65
CA GLY A 572 -1.38 -21.44 -30.01
C GLY A 572 -1.26 -22.66 -30.93
N PRO A 573 -2.22 -22.89 -31.84
CA PRO A 573 -2.28 -24.14 -32.63
C PRO A 573 -1.19 -24.26 -33.71
N ASN A 574 -0.54 -23.15 -34.09
CA ASN A 574 0.58 -23.14 -35.02
C ASN A 574 1.86 -22.72 -34.29
N MET A 575 2.89 -23.58 -34.35
CA MET A 575 4.24 -23.40 -33.78
C MET A 575 4.36 -23.52 -32.25
N ALA A 576 4.04 -24.69 -31.69
CA ALA A 576 4.62 -25.10 -30.41
C ALA A 576 6.14 -25.24 -30.59
N ALA A 577 6.94 -24.40 -29.93
CA ALA A 577 8.39 -24.52 -29.96
C ALA A 577 8.84 -25.82 -29.26
N THR A 578 9.79 -26.55 -29.84
CA THR A 578 10.27 -27.80 -29.23
C THR A 578 11.02 -27.54 -27.93
N SER A 579 11.07 -28.53 -27.03
CA SER A 579 11.83 -28.44 -25.77
C SER A 579 13.32 -28.14 -26.01
N GLU A 580 13.89 -28.64 -27.12
CA GLU A 580 15.26 -28.32 -27.55
C GLU A 580 15.43 -26.84 -27.94
N GLN A 581 14.52 -26.29 -28.74
CA GLN A 581 14.58 -24.87 -29.11
C GLN A 581 14.38 -23.97 -27.88
N MET A 582 13.45 -24.31 -26.99
CA MET A 582 13.28 -23.59 -25.72
C MET A 582 14.54 -23.68 -24.84
N ALA A 583 15.24 -24.83 -24.78
CA ALA A 583 16.50 -24.98 -24.04
C ALA A 583 17.68 -24.21 -24.67
N LYS A 584 17.68 -24.02 -26.00
CA LYS A 584 18.61 -23.10 -26.68
C LYS A 584 18.32 -21.65 -26.29
N ASP A 585 17.05 -21.25 -26.29
CA ASP A 585 16.62 -19.90 -25.89
C ASP A 585 16.95 -19.61 -24.42
N LEU A 586 16.73 -20.57 -23.51
CA LEU A 586 17.07 -20.46 -22.09
C LEU A 586 18.56 -20.18 -21.88
N ARG A 587 19.46 -20.88 -22.59
CA ARG A 587 20.91 -20.63 -22.54
C ARG A 587 21.26 -19.21 -23.00
N VAL A 588 20.76 -18.78 -24.16
CA VAL A 588 21.02 -17.43 -24.69
C VAL A 588 20.56 -16.35 -23.71
N MET A 589 19.41 -16.54 -23.06
CA MET A 589 18.91 -15.62 -22.04
C MET A 589 19.73 -15.67 -20.75
N ASN A 590 20.12 -16.86 -20.27
CA ASN A 590 20.98 -17.00 -19.08
C ASN A 590 22.37 -16.36 -19.29
N ASP A 591 22.96 -16.51 -20.48
CA ASP A 591 24.23 -15.88 -20.85
C ASP A 591 24.11 -14.34 -20.90
N ALA A 592 23.00 -13.83 -21.42
CA ALA A 592 22.72 -12.39 -21.45
C ALA A 592 22.54 -11.82 -20.02
N VAL A 593 21.86 -12.55 -19.14
CA VAL A 593 21.73 -12.20 -17.71
C VAL A 593 23.09 -12.25 -17.02
N SER A 594 23.92 -13.26 -17.31
CA SER A 594 25.24 -13.41 -16.68
C SER A 594 26.16 -12.25 -17.06
N ARG A 595 26.38 -12.02 -18.37
CA ARG A 595 27.20 -10.88 -18.87
C ARG A 595 26.73 -9.53 -18.34
N THR A 596 25.41 -9.30 -18.32
CA THR A 596 24.86 -8.03 -17.82
C THR A 596 24.99 -7.92 -16.31
N SER A 597 24.84 -9.03 -15.58
CA SER A 597 25.04 -9.05 -14.14
C SER A 597 26.48 -8.73 -13.78
N ASP A 598 27.48 -9.02 -14.61
CA ASP A 598 28.88 -8.74 -14.31
C ASP A 598 29.23 -7.26 -14.47
N LEU A 599 28.45 -6.51 -15.25
CA LEU A 599 28.48 -5.04 -15.32
C LEU A 599 27.77 -4.35 -14.15
N LEU A 600 27.14 -5.11 -13.25
CA LEU A 600 26.38 -4.59 -12.11
C LEU A 600 26.99 -4.98 -10.77
N ASP A 601 26.79 -4.11 -9.78
CA ASP A 601 27.22 -4.29 -8.39
C ASP A 601 26.05 -4.16 -7.38
N GLY A 602 26.35 -4.55 -6.14
CA GLY A 602 25.48 -4.40 -4.97
C GLY A 602 24.02 -4.81 -5.18
N GLU A 603 23.13 -3.98 -4.65
CA GLU A 603 21.67 -4.17 -4.69
C GLU A 603 21.11 -4.16 -6.13
N THR A 604 21.72 -3.40 -7.06
CA THR A 604 21.29 -3.39 -8.47
C THR A 604 21.52 -4.76 -9.12
N LYS A 605 22.70 -5.36 -8.90
CA LYS A 605 23.05 -6.71 -9.36
C LYS A 605 22.08 -7.75 -8.81
N GLN A 606 21.80 -7.69 -7.51
CA GLN A 606 20.87 -8.60 -6.84
C GLN A 606 19.45 -8.49 -7.43
N GLN A 607 18.89 -7.27 -7.49
CA GLN A 607 17.55 -7.06 -8.03
C GLN A 607 17.44 -7.52 -9.50
N PHE A 608 18.49 -7.35 -10.29
CA PHE A 608 18.50 -7.79 -11.69
C PHE A 608 18.54 -9.32 -11.81
N ARG A 609 19.38 -9.99 -11.01
CA ARG A 609 19.39 -11.46 -10.91
C ARG A 609 18.01 -11.97 -10.48
N GLU A 610 17.45 -11.47 -9.37
CA GLU A 610 16.13 -11.89 -8.88
C GLU A 610 15.00 -11.66 -9.90
N ALA A 611 15.01 -10.53 -10.61
CA ALA A 611 14.03 -10.23 -11.65
C ALA A 611 14.15 -11.20 -12.84
N SER A 612 15.37 -11.50 -13.26
CA SER A 612 15.65 -12.37 -14.41
C SER A 612 15.41 -13.85 -14.09
N SER A 613 15.86 -14.33 -12.93
CA SER A 613 15.67 -15.71 -12.46
C SER A 613 14.20 -16.11 -12.49
N ARG A 614 13.26 -15.26 -12.09
CA ARG A 614 11.82 -15.57 -12.16
C ARG A 614 11.33 -15.90 -13.58
N TYR A 615 11.85 -15.22 -14.59
CA TYR A 615 11.53 -15.52 -15.99
C TYR A 615 12.25 -16.79 -16.47
N LEU A 616 13.52 -17.00 -16.09
CA LEU A 616 14.28 -18.20 -16.44
C LEU A 616 13.69 -19.47 -15.78
N GLU A 617 13.29 -19.39 -14.51
CA GLU A 617 12.54 -20.43 -13.78
C GLU A 617 11.21 -20.74 -14.50
N THR A 618 10.44 -19.72 -14.88
CA THR A 618 9.18 -19.91 -15.63
C THR A 618 9.40 -20.66 -16.94
N LEU A 619 10.49 -20.35 -17.66
CA LEU A 619 10.86 -21.04 -18.89
C LEU A 619 11.40 -22.46 -18.66
N ALA A 620 12.23 -22.66 -17.64
CA ALA A 620 12.74 -23.99 -17.26
C ALA A 620 11.59 -24.95 -16.95
N ASN A 621 10.62 -24.51 -16.13
CA ASN A 621 9.43 -25.28 -15.82
C ASN A 621 8.60 -25.59 -17.08
N ARG A 622 8.51 -24.64 -18.03
CA ARG A 622 7.83 -24.88 -19.32
C ARG A 622 8.60 -25.86 -20.21
N ILE A 623 9.93 -25.83 -20.22
CA ILE A 623 10.78 -26.78 -20.96
C ILE A 623 10.56 -28.21 -20.45
N ASP A 624 10.54 -28.39 -19.13
CA ASP A 624 10.36 -29.72 -18.53
C ASP A 624 8.94 -30.27 -18.79
N LEU A 625 7.89 -29.43 -18.71
CA LEU A 625 6.53 -29.79 -19.14
C LEU A 625 6.43 -30.09 -20.64
N GLN A 626 7.07 -29.28 -21.49
CA GLN A 626 7.11 -29.49 -22.94
C GLN A 626 7.82 -30.81 -23.29
N ARG A 627 8.90 -31.16 -22.60
CA ARG A 627 9.61 -32.43 -22.75
C ARG A 627 8.76 -33.62 -22.29
N ALA A 628 7.98 -33.48 -21.21
CA ALA A 628 7.04 -34.51 -20.78
C ALA A 628 5.97 -34.77 -21.86
N SER A 629 5.39 -33.70 -22.43
CA SER A 629 4.43 -33.78 -23.54
C SER A 629 5.04 -34.40 -24.80
N GLU A 630 6.26 -34.03 -25.18
CA GLU A 630 6.98 -34.60 -26.33
C GLU A 630 7.30 -36.10 -26.14
N ASN A 631 7.48 -36.54 -24.89
CA ASN A 631 7.63 -37.95 -24.51
C ASN A 631 6.28 -38.69 -24.37
N GLY A 632 5.15 -38.07 -24.73
CA GLY A 632 3.82 -38.70 -24.71
C GLY A 632 3.10 -38.71 -23.35
N VAL A 633 3.59 -37.97 -22.35
CA VAL A 633 2.93 -37.85 -21.05
C VAL A 633 1.70 -36.93 -21.17
N GLN A 634 0.50 -37.52 -21.13
CA GLN A 634 -0.77 -36.79 -21.26
C GLN A 634 -1.38 -36.36 -19.91
N GLN A 635 -0.99 -37.00 -18.82
CA GLN A 635 -1.43 -36.65 -17.45
C GLN A 635 -0.23 -36.72 -16.50
N MET A 636 -0.21 -35.84 -15.50
CA MET A 636 0.86 -35.78 -14.49
C MET A 636 0.25 -35.76 -13.10
N SER A 637 0.81 -36.55 -12.19
CA SER A 637 0.44 -36.51 -10.77
C SER A 637 0.88 -35.21 -10.11
N ARG A 638 0.25 -34.87 -8.97
CA ARG A 638 0.65 -33.71 -8.15
C ARG A 638 2.14 -33.74 -7.78
N ALA A 639 2.67 -34.92 -7.44
CA ALA A 639 4.07 -35.09 -7.06
C ALA A 639 5.03 -34.79 -8.22
N GLU A 640 4.67 -35.14 -9.46
CA GLU A 640 5.48 -34.83 -10.65
C GLU A 640 5.42 -33.34 -11.00
N VAL A 641 4.26 -32.69 -10.85
CA VAL A 641 4.13 -31.24 -11.02
C VAL A 641 4.89 -30.48 -9.92
N GLU A 642 4.90 -30.99 -8.69
CA GLU A 642 5.73 -30.48 -7.59
C GLU A 642 7.23 -30.66 -7.83
N ALA A 643 7.65 -31.80 -8.40
CA ALA A 643 9.05 -32.04 -8.76
C ALA A 643 9.57 -31.12 -9.89
N ILE A 644 8.69 -30.66 -10.78
CA ILE A 644 9.04 -29.73 -11.87
C ILE A 644 8.92 -28.27 -11.42
N ALA A 645 7.81 -27.88 -10.80
CA ALA A 645 7.48 -26.47 -10.55
C ALA A 645 7.73 -26.00 -9.11
N GLY A 646 8.03 -26.91 -8.18
CA GLY A 646 8.30 -26.63 -6.77
C GLY A 646 7.20 -25.79 -6.13
N ALA A 647 7.58 -24.66 -5.53
CA ALA A 647 6.66 -23.72 -4.88
C ALA A 647 5.61 -23.07 -5.82
N ASN A 648 5.70 -23.26 -7.14
CA ASN A 648 4.69 -22.80 -8.10
C ASN A 648 3.67 -23.90 -8.49
N ALA A 649 3.85 -25.15 -8.04
CA ALA A 649 3.03 -26.29 -8.43
C ALA A 649 1.55 -26.10 -8.08
N ASP A 650 1.22 -25.67 -6.85
CA ASP A 650 -0.17 -25.43 -6.42
C ASP A 650 -0.90 -24.45 -7.37
N ARG A 651 -0.21 -23.40 -7.83
CA ARG A 651 -0.77 -22.40 -8.76
C ARG A 651 -0.97 -22.96 -10.17
N LEU A 652 -0.11 -23.87 -10.62
CA LEU A 652 -0.27 -24.56 -11.90
C LEU A 652 -1.43 -25.55 -11.84
N ILE A 653 -1.56 -26.31 -10.74
CA ILE A 653 -2.66 -27.24 -10.50
C ILE A 653 -3.99 -26.49 -10.43
N GLU A 654 -4.07 -25.39 -9.67
CA GLU A 654 -5.26 -24.53 -9.59
C GLU A 654 -5.66 -23.99 -10.98
N ARG A 655 -4.68 -23.54 -11.78
CA ARG A 655 -4.93 -23.07 -13.14
C ARG A 655 -5.41 -24.20 -14.06
N ALA A 656 -4.80 -25.39 -14.00
CA ALA A 656 -5.20 -26.54 -14.79
C ALA A 656 -6.63 -26.98 -14.45
N SER A 657 -6.96 -27.10 -13.16
CA SER A 657 -8.33 -27.37 -12.70
C SER A 657 -9.32 -26.29 -13.17
N GLY A 658 -8.91 -25.03 -13.22
CA GLY A 658 -9.74 -23.93 -13.75
C GLY A 658 -9.95 -23.99 -15.27
N VAL A 659 -8.98 -24.49 -16.04
CA VAL A 659 -9.12 -24.74 -17.49
C VAL A 659 -10.04 -25.94 -17.72
N GLN A 660 -9.82 -27.05 -17.03
CA GLN A 660 -10.66 -28.25 -17.13
C GLN A 660 -12.13 -27.93 -16.79
N GLN A 661 -12.40 -27.22 -15.69
CA GLN A 661 -13.76 -26.77 -15.34
C GLN A 661 -14.39 -25.84 -16.40
N ARG A 662 -13.58 -25.14 -17.19
CA ARG A 662 -14.07 -24.31 -18.29
C ARG A 662 -14.38 -25.16 -19.51
N GLU A 663 -13.50 -26.08 -19.88
CA GLU A 663 -13.71 -27.03 -20.97
C GLU A 663 -14.94 -27.93 -20.72
N GLU A 664 -15.11 -28.44 -19.50
CA GLU A 664 -16.31 -29.18 -19.08
C GLU A 664 -17.59 -28.35 -19.24
N ARG A 665 -17.56 -27.04 -18.92
CA ARG A 665 -18.71 -26.13 -19.12
C ARG A 665 -18.96 -25.83 -20.59
N GLU A 666 -17.92 -25.67 -21.40
CA GLU A 666 -18.02 -25.43 -22.84
C GLU A 666 -18.57 -26.70 -23.54
N ALA A 667 -18.05 -27.89 -23.20
CA ALA A 667 -18.56 -29.18 -23.66
C ALA A 667 -20.01 -29.43 -23.23
N ALA A 668 -20.37 -29.20 -21.96
CA ALA A 668 -21.75 -29.30 -21.48
C ALA A 668 -22.68 -28.25 -22.11
N THR A 669 -22.15 -27.17 -22.68
CA THR A 669 -22.94 -26.18 -23.44
C THR A 669 -23.10 -26.61 -24.90
N ALA A 670 -22.04 -27.15 -25.52
CA ALA A 670 -22.10 -27.74 -26.85
C ALA A 670 -23.06 -28.94 -26.92
N ALA A 671 -23.02 -29.85 -25.94
CA ALA A 671 -23.96 -30.97 -25.82
C ALA A 671 -25.43 -30.49 -25.75
N ARG A 672 -25.72 -29.51 -24.89
CA ARG A 672 -27.07 -28.91 -24.78
C ARG A 672 -27.53 -28.16 -26.05
N LEU A 673 -26.60 -27.70 -26.90
CA LEU A 673 -26.92 -27.14 -28.20
C LEU A 673 -27.21 -28.23 -29.23
N ALA A 674 -26.43 -29.33 -29.23
CA ALA A 674 -26.69 -30.50 -30.06
C ALA A 674 -28.02 -31.18 -29.72
N ASP A 675 -28.31 -31.40 -28.44
CA ASP A 675 -29.60 -31.96 -27.97
C ASP A 675 -30.78 -31.09 -28.40
N ARG A 676 -30.61 -29.76 -28.41
CA ARG A 676 -31.63 -28.81 -28.89
C ARG A 676 -31.82 -28.85 -30.40
N ALA A 677 -30.74 -29.03 -31.17
CA ALA A 677 -30.84 -29.20 -32.62
C ALA A 677 -31.58 -30.50 -32.98
N ILE A 678 -31.19 -31.62 -32.36
CA ILE A 678 -31.86 -32.92 -32.53
C ILE A 678 -33.33 -32.86 -32.09
N ALA A 679 -33.63 -32.14 -31.00
CA ALA A 679 -35.01 -31.94 -30.54
C ALA A 679 -35.81 -30.92 -31.37
N ALA A 680 -35.16 -30.15 -32.25
CA ALA A 680 -35.82 -29.31 -33.25
C ALA A 680 -36.11 -30.11 -34.52
N GLU A 681 -35.13 -30.85 -35.05
CA GLU A 681 -35.31 -31.77 -36.19
C GLU A 681 -36.46 -32.75 -35.92
N ARG A 682 -36.48 -33.42 -34.76
CA ARG A 682 -37.59 -34.33 -34.39
C ARG A 682 -38.96 -33.65 -34.27
N ARG A 683 -39.03 -32.33 -34.06
CA ARG A 683 -40.31 -31.58 -34.08
C ARG A 683 -40.71 -31.23 -35.50
N GLU A 684 -39.75 -30.88 -36.35
CA GLU A 684 -39.97 -30.62 -37.77
C GLU A 684 -40.41 -31.92 -38.48
N GLU A 685 -39.77 -33.06 -38.20
CA GLU A 685 -40.23 -34.39 -38.65
C GLU A 685 -41.64 -34.72 -38.14
N ALA A 686 -41.93 -34.45 -36.86
CA ALA A 686 -43.25 -34.70 -36.28
C ALA A 686 -44.35 -33.74 -36.80
N THR A 687 -44.00 -32.58 -37.34
CA THR A 687 -44.97 -31.68 -38.03
C THR A 687 -45.09 -32.01 -39.51
N ALA A 688 -44.02 -32.44 -40.18
CA ALA A 688 -44.06 -32.94 -41.55
C ALA A 688 -44.79 -34.29 -41.68
N GLY A 689 -44.87 -35.07 -40.60
CA GLY A 689 -45.68 -36.29 -40.52
C GLY A 689 -47.19 -36.05 -40.31
N ILE A 690 -47.65 -34.80 -40.22
CA ILE A 690 -49.08 -34.43 -40.10
C ILE A 690 -49.50 -33.69 -41.38
N ASP A 691 -49.61 -34.45 -42.47
CA ASP A 691 -50.32 -34.03 -43.68
C ASP A 691 -51.44 -35.03 -44.00
N PRO A 692 -52.66 -34.81 -43.47
CA PRO A 692 -53.83 -35.62 -43.77
C PRO A 692 -54.64 -35.00 -44.93
N THR A 693 -54.30 -35.43 -46.17
CA THR A 693 -55.12 -35.38 -47.40
C THR A 693 -55.69 -34.04 -47.89
#